data_AF-A0A2T9Z1Q4-F1
#
_entry.id   AF-A0A2T9Z1Q4-F1
#
_cell.length_a   1.000
_cell.length_b   1.000
_cell.length_c   1.000
_cell.angle_alpha   90.00
_cell.angle_beta   90.00
_cell.angle_gamma   90.00
#
_symmetry.space_group_name_H-M   'P 1'
#
loop_
_entity.id
_entity.type
_entity.pdbx_description
1 polymer ?
#
loop_
_entity_poly.entity_id
_entity_poly.type
_entity_poly.pdbx_seq_one_letter_code
_entity_poly.pdbx_strand_id
1 'polypeptide(L)'
;MREMESENILQAVIIAEAFNDLFKPLTMEKPRCLLPLCNYPMLEYILEFLLFSNVQEVFIYCRSHPDQIKQYINESKWSRHSCSMKIRVNVAKEATSAGDFMRVLDSQSLIKSDFILCSANIVANINMEDILKEHRERKLQDKNQIMTLVLKEALPKHRLQGQQQQTLYFTDPQNKRILHVETMDRIPIAKRVEVPKEIFKECSEIEVLSGLVDSCISICSLDVLALFTENFDYQTIIGDFVKGILTSDLLSSSIYAHVVSNTNNGNGNYATGIQGTRSYASIASDIVSRWTYPMCPEILSTGDPIQKYSYRRGNVYIGDNVKLARKCNIGPRSILGHGSVVEDNATVVDSVLGNSNNISTNSVIRDSHLFGNVSVGKNCFVSSSLVGENVKILDGVTIERGCIIGNNVVVGPNIKILKFTKIFIPTKEYPGNKSSSNINSEISNINNVHSGVNKFGFETGLVGSEGKGSLWVNDLLSDEWESDQVDPRCEMLDQIGVMMSDLNITKEEIKDDFHTDSDYSEESDNDSDEENNLESEGYYEAAQQSLDKQKQEDFKSELYATIKRAFDENHSVATAALELNTLRMAVDGNLDNMRRMIIESVMTQIELPLLSIGEENNTGLNQKVNSGISSKHLPTKIKPIMQKWAPLIAKNIYNSADITDAIEIVFNYIIGLFNTASLTPLHSHGSKDFESKDDILVKMFLFTIRFLYEYDVFEGDSLISWHENKQETIDDVKGFDYKLVQGLNNSV
;
A
#
# COMPACT_ATOMS: atom_id res chain seq x y z
N MET A 1 32.59 -13.23 46.99
CA MET A 1 31.69 -13.51 45.85
C MET A 1 31.70 -12.26 44.98
N ARG A 2 32.64 -12.18 44.04
CA ARG A 2 32.58 -11.24 42.90
C ARG A 2 31.86 -12.04 41.84
N GLU A 3 30.57 -11.80 41.64
CA GLU A 3 29.91 -12.32 40.44
C GLU A 3 30.68 -11.74 39.25
N MET A 4 31.07 -12.62 38.34
CA MET A 4 31.63 -12.23 37.06
C MET A 4 30.52 -11.48 36.32
N GLU A 5 30.50 -10.14 36.42
CA GLU A 5 29.86 -9.31 35.40
C GLU A 5 30.58 -9.63 34.09
N SER A 6 30.03 -10.57 33.32
CA SER A 6 30.43 -10.73 31.93
C SER A 6 30.16 -9.38 31.27
N GLU A 7 31.21 -8.68 30.84
CA GLU A 7 31.07 -7.43 30.10
C GLU A 7 30.04 -7.64 28.99
N ASN A 8 28.93 -6.89 29.04
CA ASN A 8 27.86 -7.01 28.05
C ASN A 8 28.43 -6.58 26.70
N ILE A 9 28.64 -7.57 25.83
CA ILE A 9 29.10 -7.39 24.46
C ILE A 9 28.07 -6.54 23.73
N LEU A 10 28.50 -5.43 23.14
CA LEU A 10 27.62 -4.62 22.31
C LEU A 10 27.35 -5.36 21.00
N GLN A 11 26.09 -5.78 20.83
CA GLN A 11 25.60 -6.51 19.66
C GLN A 11 24.81 -5.56 18.75
N ALA A 12 24.95 -5.75 17.44
CA ALA A 12 24.12 -5.05 16.45
C ALA A 12 23.45 -6.05 15.50
N VAL A 13 22.24 -5.70 15.08
CA VAL A 13 21.42 -6.44 14.12
C VAL A 13 21.25 -5.57 12.90
N ILE A 14 21.60 -6.13 11.74
CA ILE A 14 21.43 -5.49 10.44
C ILE A 14 20.37 -6.24 9.65
N ILE A 15 19.30 -5.55 9.27
CA ILE A 15 18.33 -6.04 8.29
C ILE A 15 18.86 -5.70 6.89
N ALA A 16 19.35 -6.71 6.16
CA ALA A 16 19.95 -6.53 4.83
C ALA A 16 18.96 -6.55 3.67
N GLU A 17 17.69 -6.83 3.97
CA GLU A 17 16.57 -6.73 3.03
C GLU A 17 16.02 -5.30 3.00
N ALA A 18 15.46 -4.91 1.86
CA ALA A 18 14.45 -3.86 1.84
C ALA A 18 13.13 -4.48 1.39
N PHE A 19 12.06 -4.15 2.10
CA PHE A 19 10.72 -4.67 1.86
C PHE A 19 9.98 -3.97 0.71
N ASN A 20 10.63 -2.99 0.07
CA ASN A 20 10.03 -2.19 -0.98
C ASN A 20 10.63 -2.49 -2.37
N ASP A 21 9.79 -2.27 -3.38
CA ASP A 21 10.11 -2.58 -4.78
C ASP A 21 10.75 -1.42 -5.54
N LEU A 22 11.05 -0.30 -4.86
CA LEU A 22 11.51 0.95 -5.47
C LEU A 22 12.78 0.80 -6.33
N PHE A 23 13.65 -0.15 -6.00
CA PHE A 23 14.91 -0.39 -6.74
C PHE A 23 14.79 -1.49 -7.82
N LYS A 24 13.62 -2.12 -7.99
CA LYS A 24 13.39 -2.99 -9.15
C LYS A 24 13.44 -2.13 -10.43
N PRO A 25 14.15 -2.57 -11.49
CA PRO A 25 14.67 -3.92 -11.75
C PRO A 25 16.12 -4.22 -11.29
N LEU A 26 16.83 -3.29 -10.65
CA LEU A 26 18.26 -3.49 -10.30
C LEU A 26 18.47 -4.55 -9.23
N THR A 27 17.51 -4.72 -8.32
CA THR A 27 17.58 -5.64 -7.19
C THR A 27 17.28 -7.11 -7.54
N MET A 28 16.93 -7.41 -8.78
CA MET A 28 16.59 -8.77 -9.20
C MET A 28 17.82 -9.71 -9.18
N GLU A 29 18.95 -9.24 -9.72
CA GLU A 29 20.17 -10.04 -9.82
C GLU A 29 21.04 -9.94 -8.56
N LYS A 30 21.01 -8.78 -7.88
CA LYS A 30 21.83 -8.49 -6.70
C LYS A 30 20.97 -7.90 -5.58
N PRO A 31 21.20 -8.26 -4.31
CA PRO A 31 20.48 -7.68 -3.20
C PRO A 31 20.83 -6.20 -3.04
N ARG A 32 19.88 -5.41 -2.52
CA ARG A 32 20.01 -3.95 -2.39
C ARG A 32 21.24 -3.52 -1.59
N CYS A 33 21.56 -4.24 -0.51
CA CYS A 33 22.70 -3.95 0.36
C CYS A 33 24.06 -4.02 -0.37
N LEU A 34 24.13 -4.74 -1.50
CA LEU A 34 25.33 -4.88 -2.33
C LEU A 34 25.37 -3.91 -3.51
N LEU A 35 24.33 -3.10 -3.74
CA LEU A 35 24.37 -2.08 -4.77
C LEU A 35 25.45 -1.03 -4.44
N PRO A 36 26.22 -0.58 -5.44
CA PRO A 36 27.31 0.35 -5.19
C PRO A 36 26.78 1.76 -4.90
N LEU A 37 27.17 2.36 -3.79
CA LEU A 37 27.00 3.77 -3.44
C LEU A 37 28.38 4.43 -3.47
N CYS A 38 28.59 5.39 -4.39
CA CYS A 38 29.92 5.97 -4.64
C CYS A 38 31.02 4.91 -4.87
N ASN A 39 30.68 3.85 -5.63
CA ASN A 39 31.55 2.72 -6.01
C ASN A 39 31.90 1.72 -4.90
N TYR A 40 31.32 1.85 -3.70
CA TYR A 40 31.41 0.87 -2.63
C TYR A 40 30.02 0.31 -2.31
N PRO A 41 29.86 -0.99 -2.01
CA PRO A 41 28.57 -1.54 -1.58
C PRO A 41 27.98 -0.80 -0.38
N MET A 42 26.66 -0.61 -0.32
CA MET A 42 26.01 0.09 0.80
C MET A 42 26.37 -0.55 2.16
N LEU A 43 26.50 -1.88 2.18
CA LEU A 43 26.88 -2.65 3.36
C LEU A 43 28.22 -2.21 3.98
N GLU A 44 29.18 -1.70 3.20
CA GLU A 44 30.47 -1.24 3.75
C GLU A 44 30.32 0.00 4.62
N TYR A 45 29.44 0.94 4.23
CA TYR A 45 29.24 2.18 4.99
C TYR A 45 28.70 1.90 6.40
N ILE A 46 27.77 0.96 6.51
CA ILE A 46 27.23 0.57 7.82
C ILE A 46 28.23 -0.24 8.64
N LEU A 47 28.99 -1.16 8.02
CA LEU A 47 29.99 -1.94 8.76
C LEU A 47 31.11 -1.06 9.30
N GLU A 48 31.56 -0.07 8.53
CA GLU A 48 32.52 0.94 9.01
C GLU A 48 31.94 1.80 10.14
N PHE A 49 30.67 2.18 10.03
CA PHE A 49 29.98 2.93 11.08
C PHE A 49 29.86 2.14 12.38
N LEU A 50 29.53 0.85 12.31
CA LEU A 50 29.44 -0.04 13.48
C LEU A 50 30.82 -0.32 14.08
N LEU A 51 31.86 -0.42 13.24
CA LEU A 51 33.24 -0.52 13.71
C LEU A 51 33.66 0.75 14.47
N PHE A 52 33.34 1.93 13.95
CA PHE A 52 33.59 3.21 14.63
C PHE A 52 32.82 3.32 15.96
N SER A 53 31.65 2.68 16.03
CA SER A 53 30.80 2.60 17.23
C SER A 53 31.24 1.52 18.24
N ASN A 54 32.40 0.88 18.02
CA ASN A 54 32.96 -0.16 18.89
C ASN A 54 32.05 -1.39 19.09
N VAL A 55 31.24 -1.74 18.08
CA VAL A 55 30.40 -2.94 18.10
C VAL A 55 31.27 -4.19 17.94
N GLN A 56 31.03 -5.20 18.78
CA GLN A 56 31.86 -6.41 18.82
C GLN A 56 31.26 -7.57 18.01
N GLU A 57 29.93 -7.69 17.96
CA GLU A 57 29.24 -8.76 17.24
C GLU A 57 28.10 -8.18 16.39
N VAL A 58 28.07 -8.56 15.11
CA VAL A 58 27.08 -8.11 14.14
C VAL A 58 26.37 -9.30 13.53
N PHE A 59 25.04 -9.26 13.57
CA PHE A 59 24.16 -10.23 12.93
C PHE A 59 23.51 -9.62 11.71
N ILE A 60 23.80 -10.16 10.52
CA ILE A 60 23.22 -9.71 9.26
C ILE A 60 22.12 -10.70 8.87
N TYR A 61 20.89 -10.21 8.72
CA TYR A 61 19.74 -10.99 8.31
C TYR A 61 19.39 -10.72 6.85
N CYS A 62 19.31 -11.80 6.06
CA CYS A 62 19.01 -11.73 4.63
C CYS A 62 17.94 -12.76 4.26
N ARG A 63 17.06 -12.41 3.33
CA ARG A 63 16.18 -13.35 2.62
C ARG A 63 16.63 -13.49 1.16
N SER A 64 16.84 -12.38 0.47
CA SER A 64 17.27 -12.34 -0.92
C SER A 64 18.78 -12.60 -1.09
N HIS A 65 19.13 -13.50 -2.01
CA HIS A 65 20.51 -13.79 -2.44
C HIS A 65 21.53 -13.96 -1.29
N PRO A 66 21.29 -14.84 -0.30
CA PRO A 66 22.17 -14.96 0.87
C PRO A 66 23.58 -15.43 0.52
N ASP A 67 23.72 -16.23 -0.55
CA ASP A 67 25.02 -16.77 -0.98
C ASP A 67 25.95 -15.65 -1.48
N GLN A 68 25.40 -14.64 -2.18
CA GLN A 68 26.19 -13.49 -2.63
C GLN A 68 26.70 -12.65 -1.46
N ILE A 69 25.87 -12.45 -0.44
CA ILE A 69 26.24 -11.68 0.76
C ILE A 69 27.32 -12.43 1.57
N LYS A 70 27.16 -13.75 1.74
CA LYS A 70 28.18 -14.59 2.38
C LYS A 70 29.50 -14.58 1.61
N GLN A 71 29.45 -14.71 0.29
CA GLN A 71 30.63 -14.65 -0.56
C GLN A 71 31.34 -13.30 -0.40
N TYR A 72 30.59 -12.20 -0.48
CA TYR A 72 31.12 -10.86 -0.33
C TYR A 72 31.84 -10.67 1.02
N ILE A 73 31.21 -11.09 2.12
CA ILE A 73 31.80 -10.97 3.47
C ILE A 73 33.07 -11.83 3.60
N ASN A 74 33.08 -13.03 3.03
CA ASN A 74 34.26 -13.90 3.03
C ASN A 74 35.44 -13.29 2.25
N GLU A 75 35.17 -12.62 1.14
CA GLU A 75 36.19 -11.93 0.31
C GLU A 75 36.64 -10.59 0.92
N SER A 76 35.78 -9.96 1.73
CA SER A 76 36.03 -8.66 2.34
C SER A 76 37.08 -8.69 3.46
N LYS A 77 37.49 -7.50 3.90
CA LYS A 77 38.40 -7.32 5.06
C LYS A 77 37.80 -7.80 6.38
N TRP A 78 36.48 -7.96 6.46
CA TRP A 78 35.75 -8.26 7.68
C TRP A 78 35.94 -9.70 8.17
N SER A 79 36.27 -10.63 7.26
CA SER A 79 36.59 -12.03 7.61
C SER A 79 38.00 -12.20 8.18
N ARG A 80 38.87 -11.18 8.06
CA ARG A 80 40.26 -11.27 8.51
C ARG A 80 40.35 -11.24 10.04
N HIS A 81 41.27 -12.03 10.59
CA HIS A 81 41.56 -12.05 12.04
C HIS A 81 42.01 -10.71 12.63
N SER A 82 42.38 -9.73 11.80
CA SER A 82 42.72 -8.37 12.21
C SER A 82 41.50 -7.53 12.63
N CYS A 83 40.28 -7.93 12.24
CA CYS A 83 39.06 -7.22 12.59
C CYS A 83 38.62 -7.57 14.03
N SER A 84 38.34 -6.56 14.85
CA SER A 84 37.79 -6.73 16.21
C SER A 84 36.33 -7.19 16.22
N MET A 85 35.61 -6.92 15.14
CA MET A 85 34.18 -7.18 14.98
C MET A 85 33.93 -8.56 14.35
N LYS A 86 33.08 -9.38 14.97
CA LYS A 86 32.64 -10.68 14.45
C LYS A 86 31.32 -10.54 13.71
N ILE A 87 31.31 -10.90 12.43
CA ILE A 87 30.10 -10.86 11.59
C ILE A 87 29.54 -12.27 11.43
N ARG A 88 28.22 -12.42 11.62
CA ARG A 88 27.45 -13.63 11.32
C ARG A 88 26.33 -13.32 10.35
N VAL A 89 26.19 -14.13 9.31
CA VAL A 89 25.13 -13.99 8.30
C VAL A 89 24.08 -15.07 8.52
N ASN A 90 22.89 -14.65 8.89
CA ASN A 90 21.73 -15.49 9.12
C ASN A 90 20.74 -15.35 7.96
N VAL A 91 20.07 -16.47 7.62
CA VAL A 91 19.09 -16.50 6.54
C VAL A 91 17.71 -16.65 7.14
N ALA A 92 16.81 -15.70 6.86
CA ALA A 92 15.41 -15.75 7.26
C ALA A 92 14.53 -15.79 6.01
N LYS A 93 14.21 -16.99 5.53
CA LYS A 93 13.46 -17.17 4.27
C LYS A 93 11.99 -16.77 4.38
N GLU A 94 11.43 -16.91 5.58
CA GLU A 94 10.01 -16.73 5.89
C GLU A 94 9.65 -15.26 6.13
N ALA A 95 10.63 -14.38 6.38
CA ALA A 95 10.36 -13.01 6.77
C ALA A 95 10.00 -12.13 5.55
N THR A 96 8.76 -11.64 5.52
CA THR A 96 8.26 -10.70 4.50
C THR A 96 8.23 -9.27 4.99
N SER A 97 8.23 -9.05 6.30
CA SER A 97 8.20 -7.73 6.91
C SER A 97 9.23 -7.58 8.04
N ALA A 98 9.52 -6.33 8.45
CA ALA A 98 10.46 -6.04 9.53
C ALA A 98 10.04 -6.71 10.85
N GLY A 99 8.74 -6.74 11.15
CA GLY A 99 8.20 -7.45 12.31
C GLY A 99 8.42 -8.96 12.26
N ASP A 100 8.33 -9.59 11.09
CA ASP A 100 8.62 -11.03 10.94
C ASP A 100 10.10 -11.33 11.20
N PHE A 101 10.99 -10.42 10.75
CA PHE A 101 12.41 -10.52 11.05
C PHE A 101 12.68 -10.46 12.56
N MET A 102 11.99 -9.58 13.29
CA MET A 102 12.12 -9.46 14.74
C MET A 102 11.64 -10.74 15.45
N ARG A 103 10.54 -11.34 14.98
CA ARG A 103 10.03 -12.64 15.49
C ARG A 103 10.98 -13.80 15.24
N VAL A 104 11.55 -13.86 14.03
CA VAL A 104 12.59 -14.86 13.71
C VAL A 104 13.82 -14.65 14.59
N LEU A 105 14.19 -13.41 14.86
CA LEU A 105 15.31 -13.10 15.74
C LEU A 105 15.06 -13.56 17.18
N ASP A 106 13.86 -13.33 17.71
CA ASP A 106 13.44 -13.79 19.03
C ASP A 106 13.52 -15.32 19.16
N SER A 107 13.02 -16.03 18.15
CA SER A 107 13.04 -17.50 18.08
C SER A 107 14.45 -18.10 18.15
N GLN A 108 15.47 -17.34 17.75
CA GLN A 108 16.86 -17.77 17.76
C GLN A 108 17.56 -17.48 19.10
N SER A 109 17.00 -16.58 19.91
CA SER A 109 17.51 -16.19 21.25
C SER A 109 19.02 -15.89 21.26
N LEU A 110 19.52 -15.25 20.19
CA LEU A 110 20.95 -14.92 20.03
C LEU A 110 21.39 -13.68 20.82
N ILE A 111 20.44 -12.78 21.08
CA ILE A 111 20.68 -11.50 21.74
C ILE A 111 20.42 -11.64 23.23
N LYS A 112 21.34 -11.11 24.06
CA LYS A 112 21.28 -11.23 25.52
C LYS A 112 21.17 -9.90 26.26
N SER A 113 21.39 -8.78 25.59
CA SER A 113 21.36 -7.44 26.18
C SER A 113 20.76 -6.45 25.17
N ASP A 114 20.73 -5.17 25.55
CA ASP A 114 20.36 -4.09 24.65
C ASP A 114 21.24 -4.13 23.39
N PHE A 115 20.60 -3.98 22.24
CA PHE A 115 21.23 -4.13 20.93
C PHE A 115 20.87 -2.96 20.01
N ILE A 116 21.73 -2.75 19.02
CA ILE A 116 21.49 -1.74 17.98
C ILE A 116 20.77 -2.43 16.82
N LEU A 117 19.61 -1.92 16.45
CA LEU A 117 18.86 -2.34 15.26
C LEU A 117 19.07 -1.32 14.14
N CYS A 118 19.60 -1.80 13.02
CA CYS A 118 19.87 -0.99 11.82
C CYS A 118 19.36 -1.67 10.55
N SER A 119 18.97 -0.87 9.56
CA SER A 119 18.86 -1.33 8.16
C SER A 119 20.22 -1.30 7.47
N ALA A 120 20.49 -2.18 6.50
CA ALA A 120 21.76 -2.21 5.77
C ALA A 120 22.02 -1.01 4.85
N ASN A 121 21.01 -0.17 4.60
CA ASN A 121 21.08 0.92 3.61
C ASN A 121 21.32 2.29 4.26
N ILE A 122 22.06 2.34 5.37
CA ILE A 122 22.26 3.55 6.17
C ILE A 122 23.66 4.12 5.94
N VAL A 123 23.75 5.45 5.92
CA VAL A 123 25.01 6.18 6.00
C VAL A 123 24.95 7.13 7.18
N ALA A 124 25.84 6.91 8.15
CA ALA A 124 25.91 7.70 9.36
C ALA A 124 27.36 7.89 9.84
N ASN A 125 27.61 8.97 10.56
CA ASN A 125 28.87 9.28 11.25
C ASN A 125 28.63 9.85 12.66
N ILE A 126 27.52 9.45 13.30
CA ILE A 126 27.17 9.87 14.65
C ILE A 126 28.03 9.12 15.69
N ASN A 127 28.33 9.78 16.81
CA ASN A 127 28.91 9.10 17.97
C ASN A 127 27.85 8.27 18.72
N MET A 128 27.86 6.95 18.53
CA MET A 128 26.91 6.05 19.20
C MET A 128 27.16 5.89 20.70
N GLU A 129 28.38 6.15 21.19
CA GLU A 129 28.69 5.98 22.61
C GLU A 129 27.87 6.92 23.50
N ASP A 130 27.63 8.15 23.04
CA ASP A 130 26.86 9.14 23.79
C ASP A 130 25.38 8.76 23.83
N ILE A 131 24.85 8.25 22.72
CA ILE A 131 23.46 7.79 22.61
C ILE A 131 23.25 6.54 23.49
N LEU A 132 24.21 5.61 23.51
CA LEU A 132 24.14 4.41 24.37
C LEU A 132 24.22 4.76 25.86
N LYS A 133 25.02 5.76 26.24
CA LYS A 133 25.06 6.26 27.64
C LYS A 133 23.71 6.85 28.03
N GLU A 134 23.15 7.72 27.18
CA GLU A 134 21.84 8.34 27.41
C GLU A 134 20.72 7.27 27.50
N HIS A 135 20.75 6.26 26.64
CA HIS A 135 19.82 5.13 26.70
C HIS A 135 19.91 4.36 28.02
N ARG A 136 21.14 4.06 28.49
CA ARG A 136 21.35 3.36 29.76
C ARG A 136 20.92 4.20 30.96
N GLU A 137 21.19 5.50 30.95
CA GLU A 137 20.78 6.43 32.00
C GLU A 137 19.25 6.53 32.10
N ARG A 138 18.58 6.65 30.95
CA ARG A 138 17.11 6.62 30.90
C ARG A 138 16.55 5.29 31.41
N LYS A 139 17.17 4.16 31.06
CA LYS A 139 16.69 2.83 31.47
C LYS A 139 16.84 2.59 32.97
N LEU A 140 17.81 3.26 33.60
CA LEU A 140 17.95 3.27 35.06
C LEU A 140 16.86 4.10 35.75
N GLN A 141 16.38 5.16 35.11
CA GLN A 141 15.29 6.00 35.62
C GLN A 141 13.92 5.37 35.36
N ASP A 142 13.72 4.85 34.16
CA ASP A 142 12.49 4.25 33.67
C ASP A 142 12.75 2.82 33.18
N LYS A 143 12.28 1.85 33.96
CA LYS A 143 12.41 0.42 33.62
C LYS A 143 11.56 0.01 32.43
N ASN A 144 10.53 0.80 32.10
CA ASN A 144 9.63 0.52 31.00
C ASN A 144 10.14 1.09 29.66
N GLN A 145 11.35 1.63 29.65
CA GLN A 145 11.98 2.07 28.41
C GLN A 145 12.34 0.86 27.54
N ILE A 146 11.70 0.80 26.38
CA ILE A 146 11.88 -0.29 25.43
C ILE A 146 12.80 0.12 24.27
N MET A 147 12.68 1.35 23.78
CA MET A 147 13.39 1.76 22.56
C MET A 147 13.82 3.22 22.58
N THR A 148 14.96 3.49 21.93
CA THR A 148 15.43 4.85 21.61
C THR A 148 15.64 4.98 20.11
N LEU A 149 14.83 5.83 19.47
CA LEU A 149 14.92 6.15 18.04
C LEU A 149 15.96 7.24 17.82
N VAL A 150 16.86 7.04 16.85
CA VAL A 150 17.81 8.07 16.44
C VAL A 150 17.24 8.82 15.25
N LEU A 151 16.94 10.10 15.41
CA LEU A 151 16.31 10.92 14.38
C LEU A 151 17.25 12.06 13.98
N LYS A 152 17.30 12.38 12.69
CA LYS A 152 18.11 13.48 12.17
C LYS A 152 17.26 14.71 11.94
N GLU A 153 17.62 15.83 12.56
CA GLU A 153 16.94 17.10 12.28
C GLU A 153 17.25 17.57 10.86
N ALA A 154 16.21 17.85 10.08
CA ALA A 154 16.28 18.41 8.74
C ALA A 154 15.22 19.50 8.54
N LEU A 155 15.42 20.32 7.51
CA LEU A 155 14.39 21.29 7.11
C LEU A 155 13.20 20.54 6.47
N PRO A 156 11.94 20.98 6.66
CA PRO A 156 10.74 20.33 6.08
C PRO A 156 10.69 20.21 4.55
N LYS A 157 11.63 20.83 3.83
CA LYS A 157 11.76 20.73 2.36
C LYS A 157 13.14 20.18 1.96
N HIS A 158 13.82 19.52 2.88
CA HIS A 158 15.15 19.00 2.64
C HIS A 158 15.11 17.80 1.67
N ARG A 159 16.12 17.68 0.81
CA ARG A 159 16.23 16.60 -0.19
C ARG A 159 16.25 15.18 0.41
N LEU A 160 16.62 15.07 1.69
CA LEU A 160 16.75 13.80 2.42
C LEU A 160 15.45 13.35 3.10
N GLN A 161 14.43 14.21 3.18
CA GLN A 161 13.13 13.76 3.65
C GLN A 161 12.48 12.88 2.59
N GLY A 162 12.07 11.68 2.99
CA GLY A 162 11.25 10.77 2.19
C GLY A 162 10.03 11.52 1.65
N GLN A 163 9.73 11.28 0.38
CA GLN A 163 8.61 11.95 -0.29
C GLN A 163 7.38 11.04 -0.36
N GLN A 164 7.52 9.74 -0.08
CA GLN A 164 6.40 8.82 0.03
C GLN A 164 5.50 9.15 1.22
N GLN A 165 6.09 9.20 2.42
CA GLN A 165 5.39 9.45 3.67
C GLN A 165 6.00 10.62 4.44
N GLN A 166 5.15 11.41 5.08
CA GLN A 166 5.53 12.42 6.04
C GLN A 166 5.19 11.94 7.45
N THR A 167 6.18 11.93 8.32
CA THR A 167 6.01 11.54 9.72
C THR A 167 6.00 12.76 10.63
N LEU A 168 5.09 12.78 11.58
CA LEU A 168 4.96 13.81 12.61
C LEU A 168 5.23 13.17 13.96
N TYR A 169 6.17 13.74 14.69
CA TYR A 169 6.53 13.31 16.04
C TYR A 169 6.01 14.30 17.06
N PHE A 170 5.25 13.81 18.04
CA PHE A 170 4.84 14.55 19.22
C PHE A 170 5.74 14.13 20.38
N THR A 171 6.60 15.04 20.82
CA THR A 171 7.63 14.75 21.84
C THR A 171 7.50 15.67 23.05
N ASP A 172 7.83 15.15 24.23
CA ASP A 172 8.06 15.97 25.42
C ASP A 172 9.46 16.62 25.33
N PRO A 173 9.57 17.96 25.38
CA PRO A 173 10.86 18.65 25.26
C PRO A 173 11.84 18.34 26.41
N GLN A 174 11.36 17.99 27.61
CA GLN A 174 12.23 17.78 28.77
C GLN A 174 12.86 16.38 28.75
N ASN A 175 12.04 15.35 28.54
CA ASN A 175 12.49 13.96 28.59
C ASN A 175 12.88 13.41 27.21
N LYS A 176 12.51 14.11 26.13
CA LYS A 176 12.57 13.62 24.74
C LYS A 176 11.83 12.29 24.56
N ARG A 177 10.78 12.07 25.34
CA ARG A 177 9.88 10.93 25.21
C ARG A 177 8.95 11.19 24.02
N ILE A 178 8.73 10.16 23.21
CA ILE A 178 7.73 10.21 22.15
C ILE A 178 6.39 9.86 22.76
N LEU A 179 5.41 10.74 22.56
CA LEU A 179 4.05 10.57 23.07
C LEU A 179 3.15 10.00 21.97
N HIS A 180 3.32 10.49 20.74
CA HIS A 180 2.55 10.03 19.60
C HIS A 180 3.33 10.22 18.30
N VAL A 181 3.08 9.33 17.34
CA VAL A 181 3.64 9.37 16.00
C VAL A 181 2.52 9.16 15.02
N GLU A 182 2.43 10.05 14.04
CA GLU A 182 1.52 9.88 12.92
C GLU A 182 2.30 9.86 11.62
N THR A 183 2.02 8.87 10.77
CA THR A 183 2.62 8.70 9.46
C THR A 183 1.55 8.91 8.40
N MET A 184 1.72 9.92 7.56
CA MET A 184 0.76 10.28 6.52
C MET A 184 1.38 10.09 5.15
N ASP A 185 0.64 9.49 4.21
CA ASP A 185 1.02 9.53 2.81
C ASP A 185 0.93 10.97 2.28
N ARG A 186 1.81 11.33 1.34
CA ARG A 186 1.78 12.68 0.76
C ARG A 186 0.66 12.89 -0.24
N ILE A 187 0.17 11.80 -0.83
CA ILE A 187 -0.91 11.79 -1.81
C ILE A 187 -1.88 10.69 -1.37
N PRO A 188 -3.16 11.00 -1.10
CA PRO A 188 -3.77 12.34 -1.10
C PRO A 188 -3.19 13.26 -0.02
N ILE A 189 -3.21 14.58 -0.24
CA ILE A 189 -2.67 15.55 0.72
C ILE A 189 -3.61 15.64 1.92
N ALA A 190 -3.27 14.96 3.01
CA ALA A 190 -4.00 15.10 4.26
C ALA A 190 -3.80 16.51 4.84
N LYS A 191 -4.91 17.26 5.00
CA LYS A 191 -4.90 18.62 5.56
C LYS A 191 -4.99 18.65 7.09
N ARG A 192 -5.42 17.54 7.70
CA ARG A 192 -5.70 17.40 9.13
C ARG A 192 -4.99 16.18 9.68
N VAL A 193 -4.68 16.26 10.98
CA VAL A 193 -4.03 15.19 11.75
C VAL A 193 -4.85 15.00 13.00
N GLU A 194 -5.27 13.78 13.26
CA GLU A 194 -5.99 13.41 14.47
C GLU A 194 -4.99 13.07 15.56
N VAL A 195 -5.17 13.65 16.75
CA VAL A 195 -4.26 13.45 17.88
C VAL A 195 -5.09 13.01 19.10
N PRO A 196 -4.72 11.91 19.76
CA PRO A 196 -5.39 11.46 20.98
C PRO A 196 -5.39 12.53 22.08
N LYS A 197 -6.50 12.66 22.80
CA LYS A 197 -6.66 13.68 23.84
C LYS A 197 -5.88 13.34 25.11
N GLU A 198 -5.54 12.07 25.30
CA GLU A 198 -4.81 11.53 26.45
C GLU A 198 -3.44 12.18 26.60
N ILE A 199 -2.78 12.44 25.47
CA ILE A 199 -1.42 13.00 25.40
C ILE A 199 -1.34 14.36 26.11
N PHE A 200 -2.41 15.16 26.01
CA PHE A 200 -2.48 16.49 26.62
C PHE A 200 -2.79 16.46 28.13
N LYS A 201 -3.26 15.32 28.67
CA LYS A 201 -3.51 15.18 30.11
C LYS A 201 -2.23 14.88 30.89
N GLU A 202 -1.30 14.15 30.27
CA GLU A 202 -0.09 13.67 30.94
C GLU A 202 1.04 14.71 30.98
N CYS A 203 1.16 15.55 29.93
CA CYS A 203 2.30 16.45 29.75
C CYS A 203 1.90 17.93 29.79
N SER A 204 2.73 18.77 30.41
CA SER A 204 2.53 20.22 30.45
C SER A 204 2.98 20.93 29.18
N GLU A 205 3.98 20.38 28.48
CA GLU A 205 4.54 20.92 27.25
C GLU A 205 4.69 19.81 26.21
N ILE A 206 4.33 20.09 24.96
CA ILE A 206 4.42 19.16 23.85
C ILE A 206 5.03 19.91 22.67
N GLU A 207 6.04 19.30 22.05
CA GLU A 207 6.70 19.78 20.84
C GLU A 207 6.28 18.92 19.65
N VAL A 208 5.89 19.55 18.55
CA VAL A 208 5.48 18.87 17.31
C VAL A 208 6.55 19.04 16.25
N LEU A 209 7.16 17.94 15.82
CA LEU A 209 8.31 17.92 14.94
C LEU A 209 7.98 17.23 13.62
N SER A 210 7.97 17.99 12.52
CA SER A 210 7.82 17.51 11.13
C SER A 210 9.12 17.46 10.35
N GLY A 211 10.19 18.06 10.89
CA GLY A 211 11.51 18.18 10.25
C GLY A 211 12.41 16.96 10.45
N LEU A 212 11.95 15.89 11.07
CA LEU A 212 12.82 14.76 11.42
C LEU A 212 12.93 13.79 10.25
N VAL A 213 14.17 13.44 9.90
CA VAL A 213 14.49 12.37 8.95
C VAL A 213 14.78 11.11 9.75
N ASP A 214 14.13 10.02 9.37
CA ASP A 214 14.44 8.71 9.93
C ASP A 214 15.85 8.27 9.52
N SER A 215 16.69 7.98 10.51
CA SER A 215 18.02 7.44 10.27
C SER A 215 18.03 5.91 10.09
N CYS A 216 16.89 5.25 10.38
CA CYS A 216 16.72 3.81 10.46
C CYS A 216 17.67 3.12 11.47
N ILE A 217 18.16 3.88 12.46
CA ILE A 217 18.96 3.40 13.59
C ILE A 217 18.09 3.48 14.85
N SER A 218 17.97 2.35 15.55
CA SER A 218 17.25 2.28 16.82
C SER A 218 18.06 1.47 17.83
N ILE A 219 18.00 1.86 19.09
CA ILE A 219 18.56 1.09 20.20
C ILE A 219 17.38 0.43 20.90
N CYS A 220 17.40 -0.89 20.97
CA CYS A 220 16.29 -1.71 21.43
C CYS A 220 16.67 -2.50 22.69
N SER A 221 15.73 -2.59 23.62
CA SER A 221 15.77 -3.59 24.68
C SER A 221 15.33 -4.96 24.13
N LEU A 222 15.58 -6.01 24.92
CA LEU A 222 15.10 -7.36 24.59
C LEU A 222 13.56 -7.45 24.54
N ASP A 223 12.87 -6.61 25.30
CA ASP A 223 11.40 -6.64 25.40
C ASP A 223 10.73 -6.29 24.07
N VAL A 224 11.40 -5.52 23.20
CA VAL A 224 10.96 -5.26 21.82
C VAL A 224 10.64 -6.56 21.09
N LEU A 225 11.50 -7.57 21.23
CA LEU A 225 11.38 -8.83 20.50
C LEU A 225 10.14 -9.61 20.95
N ALA A 226 9.90 -9.67 22.26
CA ALA A 226 8.71 -10.29 22.83
C ALA A 226 7.43 -9.58 22.36
N LEU A 227 7.42 -8.24 22.32
CA LEU A 227 6.26 -7.47 21.86
C LEU A 227 5.90 -7.72 20.39
N PHE A 228 6.89 -7.94 19.52
CA PHE A 228 6.66 -8.35 18.13
C PHE A 228 6.15 -9.78 18.02
N THR A 229 6.54 -10.67 18.93
CA THR A 229 6.05 -12.05 18.99
C THR A 229 4.61 -12.13 19.51
N GLU A 230 4.23 -11.25 20.44
CA GLU A 230 2.86 -11.18 20.97
C GLU A 230 1.89 -10.51 19.99
N ASN A 231 2.30 -9.41 19.36
CA ASN A 231 1.46 -8.62 18.45
C ASN A 231 1.82 -8.90 16.99
N PHE A 232 1.02 -9.75 16.34
CA PHE A 232 1.38 -10.24 15.01
C PHE A 232 1.20 -9.22 13.89
N ASP A 233 0.40 -8.19 14.14
CA ASP A 233 -0.03 -7.19 13.16
C ASP A 233 1.05 -6.14 12.88
N TYR A 234 2.07 -6.03 13.74
CA TYR A 234 3.14 -5.07 13.56
C TYR A 234 4.09 -5.50 12.43
N GLN A 235 3.98 -4.81 11.30
CA GLN A 235 4.81 -5.04 10.13
C GLN A 235 6.00 -4.07 10.10
N THR A 236 5.72 -2.78 10.19
CA THR A 236 6.71 -1.70 10.16
C THR A 236 7.11 -1.23 11.56
N ILE A 237 8.36 -0.77 11.72
CA ILE A 237 8.86 -0.32 13.02
C ILE A 237 8.22 1.01 13.44
N ILE A 238 8.18 2.01 12.56
CA ILE A 238 7.68 3.35 12.92
C ILE A 238 6.17 3.47 12.72
N GLY A 239 5.64 2.97 11.60
CA GLY A 239 4.23 3.09 11.25
C GLY A 239 3.32 2.30 12.19
N ASP A 240 3.66 1.01 12.42
CA ASP A 240 2.76 0.12 13.16
C ASP A 240 3.21 -0.08 14.60
N PHE A 241 4.48 -0.44 14.82
CA PHE A 241 4.97 -0.79 16.15
C PHE A 241 5.06 0.42 17.09
N VAL A 242 5.70 1.51 16.66
CA VAL A 242 5.80 2.73 17.49
C VAL A 242 4.42 3.35 17.70
N LYS A 243 3.61 3.51 16.65
CA LYS A 243 2.24 4.03 16.77
C LYS A 243 1.40 3.14 17.69
N GLY A 244 1.41 1.83 17.45
CA GLY A 244 0.65 0.84 18.21
C GLY A 244 1.00 0.79 19.70
N ILE A 245 2.28 0.86 20.06
CA ILE A 245 2.71 0.92 21.47
C ILE A 245 2.24 2.22 22.12
N LEU A 246 2.32 3.35 21.41
CA LEU A 246 1.95 4.66 21.96
C LEU A 246 0.43 4.85 22.09
N THR A 247 -0.37 4.16 21.27
CA THR A 247 -1.84 4.19 21.36
C THR A 247 -2.41 3.15 22.32
N SER A 248 -1.63 2.15 22.72
CA SER A 248 -2.12 1.04 23.54
C SER A 248 -2.04 1.37 25.03
N ASP A 249 -3.19 1.51 25.69
CA ASP A 249 -3.27 1.74 27.14
C ASP A 249 -2.77 0.54 27.99
N LEU A 250 -2.76 -0.67 27.40
CA LEU A 250 -2.38 -1.90 28.09
C LEU A 250 -0.87 -2.03 28.32
N LEU A 251 -0.08 -1.44 27.42
CA LEU A 251 1.38 -1.55 27.44
C LEU A 251 1.95 -0.26 28.02
N SER A 252 2.40 -0.27 29.27
CA SER A 252 3.01 0.89 29.93
C SER A 252 4.43 1.22 29.44
N SER A 253 4.73 0.91 28.18
CA SER A 253 6.06 0.95 27.58
C SER A 253 6.37 2.33 27.03
N SER A 254 7.59 2.81 27.25
CA SER A 254 8.02 4.14 26.82
C SER A 254 9.06 4.06 25.69
N ILE A 255 8.90 4.96 24.71
CA ILE A 255 9.81 5.11 23.57
C ILE A 255 10.37 6.53 23.60
N TYR A 256 11.69 6.65 23.40
CA TYR A 256 12.39 7.94 23.42
C TYR A 256 12.98 8.28 22.06
N ALA A 257 13.12 9.56 21.77
CA ALA A 257 13.81 10.07 20.58
C ALA A 257 15.13 10.74 20.96
N HIS A 258 16.22 10.34 20.34
CA HIS A 258 17.47 11.11 20.34
C HIS A 258 17.59 11.86 19.01
N VAL A 259 17.30 13.17 19.07
CA VAL A 259 17.40 14.07 17.91
C VAL A 259 18.83 14.55 17.73
N VAL A 260 19.40 14.26 16.57
CA VAL A 260 20.74 14.67 16.16
C VAL A 260 20.68 16.03 15.48
N SER A 261 21.02 17.07 16.23
CA SER A 261 21.05 18.45 15.76
C SER A 261 22.28 18.77 14.92
N ASN A 262 22.15 19.77 14.03
CA ASN A 262 23.25 20.28 13.20
C ASN A 262 24.18 21.27 13.95
N THR A 263 23.82 21.65 15.19
CA THR A 263 24.42 22.79 15.91
C THR A 263 25.71 22.45 16.66
N ASN A 264 26.11 21.18 16.72
CA ASN A 264 27.33 20.78 17.40
C ASN A 264 28.58 21.09 16.55
N ASN A 265 29.08 22.31 16.71
CA ASN A 265 30.41 22.84 16.36
C ASN A 265 31.42 21.82 15.78
N GLY A 266 31.34 21.56 14.47
CA GLY A 266 32.43 20.94 13.70
C GLY A 266 32.50 19.42 13.68
N ASN A 267 31.71 18.70 14.46
CA ASN A 267 31.52 17.26 14.30
C ASN A 267 30.26 17.06 13.44
N GLY A 268 30.45 16.94 12.13
CA GLY A 268 29.32 16.79 11.20
C GLY A 268 28.55 15.52 11.53
N ASN A 269 27.41 15.64 12.21
CA ASN A 269 26.57 14.50 12.57
C ASN A 269 25.52 14.27 11.47
N TYR A 270 25.90 13.51 10.46
CA TYR A 270 25.07 13.03 9.38
C TYR A 270 24.53 11.64 9.72
N ALA A 271 23.23 11.42 9.51
CA ALA A 271 22.64 10.10 9.54
C ALA A 271 21.36 10.08 8.74
N THR A 272 21.30 9.20 7.75
CA THR A 272 20.11 9.00 6.93
C THR A 272 20.05 7.58 6.42
N GLY A 273 18.85 7.01 6.38
CA GLY A 273 18.57 5.79 5.63
C GLY A 273 18.30 6.08 4.15
N ILE A 274 18.79 5.20 3.28
CA ILE A 274 18.37 5.16 1.87
C ILE A 274 17.07 4.36 1.84
N GLN A 275 15.96 4.98 1.44
CA GLN A 275 14.64 4.35 1.30
C GLN A 275 14.26 4.12 -0.17
N GLY A 276 14.43 5.15 -1.01
CA GLY A 276 14.15 5.13 -2.46
C GLY A 276 15.33 5.61 -3.33
N THR A 277 15.15 5.60 -4.65
CA THR A 277 16.22 5.96 -5.61
C THR A 277 16.62 7.45 -5.55
N ARG A 278 15.68 8.34 -5.23
CA ARG A 278 15.94 9.76 -4.97
C ARG A 278 16.81 9.97 -3.72
N SER A 279 16.50 9.27 -2.64
CA SER A 279 17.31 9.32 -1.41
C SER A 279 18.72 8.80 -1.68
N TYR A 280 18.86 7.74 -2.48
CA TYR A 280 20.15 7.21 -2.92
C TYR A 280 20.98 8.27 -3.66
N ALA A 281 20.40 8.98 -4.64
CA ALA A 281 21.11 10.02 -5.38
C ALA A 281 21.52 11.21 -4.48
N SER A 282 20.63 11.61 -3.58
CA SER A 282 20.89 12.70 -2.62
C SER A 282 22.03 12.34 -1.67
N ILE A 283 22.00 11.13 -1.09
CA ILE A 283 23.04 10.64 -0.17
C ILE A 283 24.37 10.46 -0.90
N ALA A 284 24.37 10.00 -2.15
CA ALA A 284 25.57 9.93 -2.97
C ALA A 284 26.20 11.32 -3.18
N SER A 285 25.39 12.35 -3.49
CA SER A 285 25.87 13.73 -3.58
C SER A 285 26.47 14.23 -2.25
N ASP A 286 25.90 13.80 -1.13
CA ASP A 286 26.29 14.23 0.22
C ASP A 286 27.60 13.59 0.65
N ILE A 287 27.81 12.31 0.29
CA ILE A 287 29.10 11.62 0.43
C ILE A 287 30.18 12.32 -0.40
N VAL A 288 29.89 12.62 -1.68
CA VAL A 288 30.83 13.31 -2.58
C VAL A 288 31.22 14.68 -2.01
N SER A 289 30.25 15.40 -1.47
CA SER A 289 30.46 16.72 -0.87
C SER A 289 30.99 16.70 0.57
N ARG A 290 31.34 15.51 1.10
CA ARG A 290 31.97 15.28 2.41
C ARG A 290 31.11 15.65 3.62
N TRP A 291 29.79 15.64 3.49
CA TRP A 291 28.90 15.78 4.65
C TRP A 291 29.01 14.60 5.62
N THR A 292 29.39 13.44 5.10
CA THR A 292 29.49 12.16 5.83
C THR A 292 30.89 11.89 6.40
N TYR A 293 31.80 12.87 6.42
CA TYR A 293 33.18 12.67 6.89
C TYR A 293 33.20 12.06 8.31
N PRO A 294 33.92 10.97 8.59
CA PRO A 294 35.02 10.37 7.80
C PRO A 294 34.60 9.32 6.75
N MET A 295 33.32 9.00 6.61
CA MET A 295 32.79 8.02 5.65
C MET A 295 32.81 8.58 4.22
N CYS A 296 34.00 8.73 3.65
CA CYS A 296 34.22 9.24 2.30
C CYS A 296 35.02 8.23 1.44
N PRO A 297 34.84 8.22 0.10
CA PRO A 297 35.47 7.26 -0.81
C PRO A 297 37.00 7.17 -0.74
N GLU A 298 37.67 8.25 -0.33
CA GLU A 298 39.14 8.29 -0.17
C GLU A 298 39.63 7.45 1.03
N ILE A 299 38.80 7.38 2.09
CA ILE A 299 39.13 6.71 3.35
C ILE A 299 38.66 5.25 3.29
N LEU A 300 37.49 5.00 2.72
CA LEU A 300 36.98 3.64 2.53
C LEU A 300 37.95 2.85 1.65
N SER A 301 38.59 1.85 2.26
CA SER A 301 39.49 0.93 1.58
C SER A 301 38.86 -0.45 1.57
N THR A 302 38.57 -0.96 0.37
CA THR A 302 37.97 -2.28 0.16
C THR A 302 38.73 -3.01 -0.94
N GLY A 303 38.96 -4.32 -0.75
CA GLY A 303 39.57 -5.22 -1.72
C GLY A 303 41.11 -5.31 -1.66
N ASP A 304 41.63 -6.34 -2.31
CA ASP A 304 43.06 -6.56 -2.58
C ASP A 304 43.28 -6.57 -4.11
N PRO A 305 44.09 -5.66 -4.69
CA PRO A 305 44.80 -4.56 -4.04
C PRO A 305 43.87 -3.43 -3.59
N ILE A 306 44.29 -2.70 -2.54
CA ILE A 306 43.59 -1.53 -2.02
C ILE A 306 43.54 -0.47 -3.12
N GLN A 307 42.37 -0.31 -3.72
CA GLN A 307 42.07 0.71 -4.71
C GLN A 307 41.77 2.02 -3.99
N LYS A 308 42.47 3.11 -4.35
CA LYS A 308 42.35 4.40 -3.66
C LYS A 308 41.80 5.47 -4.58
N TYR A 309 40.91 6.30 -4.04
CA TYR A 309 40.49 7.52 -4.70
C TYR A 309 41.40 8.68 -4.31
N SER A 310 41.87 9.42 -5.32
CA SER A 310 42.54 10.70 -5.12
C SER A 310 41.51 11.83 -5.14
N TYR A 311 41.53 12.68 -4.12
CA TYR A 311 40.65 13.85 -4.03
C TYR A 311 41.24 15.07 -4.74
N ARG A 312 40.41 15.77 -5.53
CA ARG A 312 40.75 17.02 -6.21
C ARG A 312 39.76 18.13 -5.87
N ARG A 313 40.19 19.38 -6.13
CA ARG A 313 39.35 20.58 -5.96
C ARG A 313 38.05 20.45 -6.75
N GLY A 314 36.98 21.00 -6.18
CA GLY A 314 35.63 20.86 -6.73
C GLY A 314 34.94 19.56 -6.35
N ASN A 315 35.38 18.87 -5.29
CA ASN A 315 34.84 17.58 -4.83
C ASN A 315 34.88 16.49 -5.91
N VAL A 316 36.01 16.43 -6.64
CA VAL A 316 36.21 15.43 -7.69
C VAL A 316 37.06 14.30 -7.15
N TYR A 317 36.60 13.06 -7.31
CA TYR A 317 37.34 11.86 -6.92
C TYR A 317 37.80 11.12 -8.16
N ILE A 318 39.08 10.79 -8.23
CA ILE A 318 39.68 10.06 -9.35
C ILE A 318 40.33 8.79 -8.82
N GLY A 319 39.81 7.65 -9.25
CA GLY A 319 40.39 6.33 -8.95
C GLY A 319 41.67 6.05 -9.73
N ASP A 320 42.29 4.93 -9.42
CA ASP A 320 43.50 4.46 -10.09
C ASP A 320 43.26 4.06 -11.57
N ASN A 321 44.30 4.20 -12.40
CA ASN A 321 44.30 3.81 -13.82
C ASN A 321 43.25 4.49 -14.72
N VAL A 322 42.75 5.66 -14.33
CA VAL A 322 41.81 6.45 -15.15
C VAL A 322 42.53 7.14 -16.31
N LYS A 323 41.99 7.02 -17.53
CA LYS A 323 42.52 7.68 -18.74
C LYS A 323 41.62 8.85 -19.11
N LEU A 324 42.18 10.06 -19.06
CA LEU A 324 41.48 11.30 -19.39
C LEU A 324 42.04 11.92 -20.66
N ALA A 325 41.18 12.16 -21.65
CA ALA A 325 41.54 12.89 -22.85
C ALA A 325 41.78 14.39 -22.56
N ARG A 326 42.54 15.07 -23.40
CA ARG A 326 43.00 16.45 -23.13
C ARG A 326 41.86 17.48 -23.12
N LYS A 327 40.81 17.25 -23.91
CA LYS A 327 39.67 18.17 -24.05
C LYS A 327 38.45 17.77 -23.21
N CYS A 328 38.56 16.76 -22.34
CA CYS A 328 37.43 16.38 -21.50
C CYS A 328 37.18 17.44 -20.41
N ASN A 329 35.92 17.57 -20.00
CA ASN A 329 35.52 18.46 -18.92
C ASN A 329 34.93 17.66 -17.78
N ILE A 330 35.62 17.64 -16.64
CA ILE A 330 35.13 17.03 -15.41
C ILE A 330 34.64 18.17 -14.52
N GLY A 331 33.33 18.23 -14.36
CA GLY A 331 32.65 19.17 -13.49
C GLY A 331 32.82 18.84 -12.01
N PRO A 332 32.29 19.72 -11.14
CA PRO A 332 32.33 19.49 -9.70
C PRO A 332 31.50 18.26 -9.30
N ARG A 333 31.74 17.79 -8.07
CA ARG A 333 31.04 16.69 -7.40
C ARG A 333 30.91 15.43 -8.26
N SER A 334 31.99 15.06 -8.95
CA SER A 334 32.01 13.89 -9.83
C SER A 334 33.00 12.83 -9.32
N ILE A 335 32.62 11.56 -9.41
CA ILE A 335 33.49 10.41 -9.09
C ILE A 335 33.82 9.68 -10.40
N LEU A 336 35.11 9.43 -10.64
CA LEU A 336 35.60 8.58 -11.71
C LEU A 336 36.14 7.28 -11.12
N GLY A 337 35.42 6.18 -11.33
CA GLY A 337 35.82 4.85 -10.88
C GLY A 337 37.09 4.35 -11.56
N HIS A 338 37.70 3.34 -10.95
CA HIS A 338 38.99 2.77 -11.34
C HIS A 338 38.97 2.25 -12.79
N GLY A 339 40.04 2.50 -13.55
CA GLY A 339 40.17 2.01 -14.93
C GLY A 339 39.21 2.67 -15.94
N SER A 340 38.49 3.73 -15.57
CA SER A 340 37.57 4.42 -16.47
C SER A 340 38.31 5.21 -17.55
N VAL A 341 37.70 5.31 -18.73
CA VAL A 341 38.22 6.04 -19.89
C VAL A 341 37.22 7.13 -20.28
N VAL A 342 37.70 8.37 -20.37
CA VAL A 342 36.91 9.52 -20.79
C VAL A 342 37.56 10.15 -22.01
N GLU A 343 36.86 10.10 -23.15
CA GLU A 343 37.33 10.60 -24.44
C GLU A 343 37.18 12.13 -24.61
N ASP A 344 37.60 12.65 -25.77
CA ASP A 344 37.61 14.08 -26.07
C ASP A 344 36.21 14.71 -26.07
N ASN A 345 36.11 15.94 -25.54
CA ASN A 345 34.88 16.72 -25.41
C ASN A 345 33.75 16.07 -24.58
N ALA A 346 34.01 14.94 -23.92
CA ALA A 346 33.05 14.38 -22.96
C ALA A 346 32.93 15.30 -21.74
N THR A 347 31.71 15.44 -21.21
CA THR A 347 31.43 16.25 -20.03
C THR A 347 30.72 15.42 -18.97
N VAL A 348 31.27 15.43 -17.75
CA VAL A 348 30.72 14.69 -16.60
C VAL A 348 30.53 15.70 -15.47
N VAL A 349 29.31 15.85 -14.96
CA VAL A 349 28.98 16.84 -13.92
C VAL A 349 28.05 16.21 -12.88
N ASP A 350 28.33 16.42 -11.59
CA ASP A 350 27.49 15.92 -10.48
C ASP A 350 27.16 14.42 -10.60
N SER A 351 28.05 13.62 -11.18
CA SER A 351 27.77 12.22 -11.55
C SER A 351 28.75 11.26 -10.90
N VAL A 352 28.26 10.07 -10.56
CA VAL A 352 29.07 8.98 -10.02
C VAL A 352 29.27 7.94 -11.11
N LEU A 353 30.53 7.74 -11.52
CA LEU A 353 30.90 6.71 -12.47
C LEU A 353 31.56 5.53 -11.76
N GLY A 354 31.01 4.34 -11.97
CA GLY A 354 31.56 3.06 -11.58
C GLY A 354 32.91 2.72 -12.21
N ASN A 355 33.43 1.56 -11.81
CA ASN A 355 34.71 1.06 -12.28
C ASN A 355 34.63 0.58 -13.74
N SER A 356 35.71 0.78 -14.50
CA SER A 356 35.88 0.33 -15.88
C SER A 356 34.85 0.90 -16.87
N ASN A 357 34.40 2.12 -16.66
CA ASN A 357 33.45 2.77 -17.56
C ASN A 357 34.15 3.41 -18.77
N ASN A 358 33.53 3.34 -19.93
CA ASN A 358 34.03 3.99 -21.15
C ASN A 358 33.05 5.05 -21.62
N ILE A 359 33.49 6.32 -21.65
CA ILE A 359 32.69 7.45 -22.12
C ILE A 359 33.30 7.97 -23.41
N SER A 360 32.56 7.81 -24.50
CA SER A 360 33.02 8.21 -25.83
C SER A 360 32.90 9.72 -26.09
N THR A 361 33.45 10.16 -27.23
CA THR A 361 33.50 11.58 -27.61
C THR A 361 32.15 12.30 -27.61
N ASN A 362 32.16 13.58 -27.21
CA ASN A 362 31.01 14.50 -27.20
C ASN A 362 29.82 14.06 -26.32
N SER A 363 29.99 13.11 -25.41
CA SER A 363 28.90 12.64 -24.55
C SER A 363 28.80 13.46 -23.26
N VAL A 364 27.57 13.66 -22.79
CA VAL A 364 27.23 14.52 -21.64
C VAL A 364 26.51 13.69 -20.60
N ILE A 365 27.09 13.63 -19.39
CA ILE A 365 26.52 12.91 -18.25
C ILE A 365 26.32 13.93 -17.12
N ARG A 366 25.08 14.04 -16.63
CA ARG A 366 24.70 15.00 -15.59
C ARG A 366 23.82 14.35 -14.54
N ASP A 367 24.15 14.54 -13.27
CA ASP A 367 23.33 14.06 -12.14
C ASP A 367 22.99 12.56 -12.23
N SER A 368 23.86 11.76 -12.85
CA SER A 368 23.59 10.34 -13.14
C SER A 368 24.55 9.43 -12.39
N HIS A 369 24.05 8.24 -12.08
CA HIS A 369 24.78 7.19 -11.39
C HIS A 369 24.97 6.02 -12.36
N LEU A 370 26.18 5.87 -12.90
CA LEU A 370 26.54 4.73 -13.73
C LEU A 370 27.27 3.71 -12.87
N PHE A 371 26.82 2.46 -12.84
CA PHE A 371 27.52 1.38 -12.15
C PHE A 371 28.76 0.92 -12.95
N GLY A 372 29.29 -0.26 -12.65
CA GLY A 372 30.51 -0.77 -13.26
C GLY A 372 30.32 -1.28 -14.69
N ASN A 373 31.39 -1.18 -15.49
CA ASN A 373 31.49 -1.71 -16.85
C ASN A 373 30.42 -1.18 -17.81
N VAL A 374 30.09 0.10 -17.70
CA VAL A 374 29.15 0.79 -18.59
C VAL A 374 29.90 1.42 -19.77
N SER A 375 29.44 1.15 -20.99
CA SER A 375 29.97 1.80 -22.20
C SER A 375 28.95 2.78 -22.78
N VAL A 376 29.31 4.05 -22.82
CA VAL A 376 28.52 5.15 -23.40
C VAL A 376 29.10 5.51 -24.76
N GLY A 377 28.29 5.38 -25.81
CA GLY A 377 28.61 5.74 -27.19
C GLY A 377 28.81 7.23 -27.42
N LYS A 378 28.99 7.62 -28.68
CA LYS A 378 29.27 9.00 -29.10
C LYS A 378 28.00 9.84 -29.15
N ASN A 379 28.12 11.12 -28.83
CA ASN A 379 27.01 12.10 -28.85
C ASN A 379 25.82 11.66 -27.98
N CYS A 380 26.07 11.03 -26.84
CA CYS A 380 25.02 10.59 -25.94
C CYS A 380 24.74 11.63 -24.86
N PHE A 381 23.49 11.72 -24.43
CA PHE A 381 23.06 12.59 -23.34
C PHE A 381 22.38 11.76 -22.26
N VAL A 382 22.88 11.83 -21.03
CA VAL A 382 22.35 11.08 -19.89
C VAL A 382 22.12 12.05 -18.74
N SER A 383 20.87 12.14 -18.26
CA SER A 383 20.50 13.05 -17.17
C SER A 383 19.70 12.36 -16.08
N SER A 384 20.04 12.58 -14.80
CA SER A 384 19.26 12.16 -13.62
C SER A 384 18.74 10.72 -13.71
N SER A 385 19.63 9.77 -13.99
CA SER A 385 19.29 8.37 -14.26
C SER A 385 20.23 7.41 -13.54
N LEU A 386 19.71 6.21 -13.26
CA LEU A 386 20.44 5.11 -12.62
C LEU A 386 20.67 4.00 -13.65
N VAL A 387 21.94 3.70 -13.92
CA VAL A 387 22.33 2.72 -14.95
C VAL A 387 23.07 1.57 -14.30
N GLY A 388 22.51 0.38 -14.47
CA GLY A 388 23.01 -0.89 -13.96
C GLY A 388 24.37 -1.31 -14.51
N GLU A 389 24.86 -2.45 -14.05
CA GLU A 389 26.15 -2.99 -14.45
C GLU A 389 26.11 -3.58 -15.87
N ASN A 390 27.26 -3.54 -16.56
CA ASN A 390 27.44 -4.11 -17.90
C ASN A 390 26.50 -3.55 -18.98
N VAL A 391 26.00 -2.33 -18.80
CA VAL A 391 25.09 -1.69 -19.75
C VAL A 391 25.86 -1.09 -20.93
N LYS A 392 25.31 -1.25 -22.15
CA LYS A 392 25.87 -0.65 -23.36
C LYS A 392 24.88 0.34 -23.96
N ILE A 393 25.25 1.61 -23.98
CA ILE A 393 24.51 2.69 -24.62
C ILE A 393 25.21 2.98 -25.94
N LEU A 394 24.55 2.74 -27.07
CA LEU A 394 25.12 2.99 -28.41
C LEU A 394 25.06 4.48 -28.79
N ASP A 395 25.55 4.81 -29.99
CA ASP A 395 25.74 6.19 -30.43
C ASP A 395 24.41 6.95 -30.61
N GLY A 396 24.41 8.25 -30.28
CA GLY A 396 23.29 9.16 -30.49
C GLY A 396 22.10 8.95 -29.56
N VAL A 397 22.29 8.30 -28.40
CA VAL A 397 21.21 8.01 -27.45
C VAL A 397 20.99 9.16 -26.48
N THR A 398 19.72 9.49 -26.24
CA THR A 398 19.30 10.48 -25.23
C THR A 398 18.46 9.79 -24.16
N ILE A 399 18.95 9.77 -22.92
CA ILE A 399 18.24 9.27 -21.74
C ILE A 399 17.76 10.47 -20.93
N GLU A 400 16.44 10.63 -20.83
CA GLU A 400 15.83 11.67 -20.02
C GLU A 400 15.86 11.32 -18.51
N ARG A 401 15.37 12.25 -17.68
CA ARG A 401 15.38 12.12 -16.21
C ARG A 401 14.50 10.98 -15.71
N GLY A 402 14.93 10.35 -14.62
CA GLY A 402 14.17 9.32 -13.91
C GLY A 402 14.21 7.94 -14.53
N CYS A 403 14.99 7.73 -15.58
CA CYS A 403 15.15 6.40 -16.16
C CYS A 403 15.98 5.50 -15.25
N ILE A 404 15.53 4.25 -15.10
CA ILE A 404 16.27 3.17 -14.43
C ILE A 404 16.57 2.10 -15.47
N ILE A 405 17.85 1.87 -15.74
CA ILE A 405 18.30 0.86 -16.70
C ILE A 405 18.88 -0.31 -15.91
N GLY A 406 18.26 -1.48 -16.01
CA GLY A 406 18.71 -2.71 -15.38
C GLY A 406 20.05 -3.21 -15.92
N ASN A 407 20.60 -4.21 -15.25
CA ASN A 407 21.90 -4.78 -15.62
C ASN A 407 21.84 -5.44 -17.01
N ASN A 408 23.00 -5.48 -17.68
CA ASN A 408 23.21 -6.15 -18.97
C ASN A 408 22.40 -5.61 -20.16
N VAL A 409 21.62 -4.53 -19.98
CA VAL A 409 20.78 -3.91 -21.01
C VAL A 409 21.63 -3.29 -22.12
N VAL A 410 21.17 -3.39 -23.37
CA VAL A 410 21.77 -2.72 -24.52
C VAL A 410 20.75 -1.75 -25.11
N VAL A 411 21.11 -0.46 -25.18
CA VAL A 411 20.28 0.56 -25.82
C VAL A 411 20.81 0.79 -27.24
N GLY A 412 19.94 0.61 -28.22
CA GLY A 412 20.14 0.81 -29.65
C GLY A 412 20.53 2.23 -30.02
N PRO A 413 21.10 2.46 -31.21
CA PRO A 413 21.58 3.78 -31.62
C PRO A 413 20.42 4.74 -31.97
N ASN A 414 20.67 6.05 -31.83
CA ASN A 414 19.78 7.15 -32.24
C ASN A 414 18.38 7.15 -31.61
N ILE A 415 18.28 6.82 -30.32
CA ILE A 415 17.00 6.68 -29.61
C ILE A 415 16.91 7.60 -28.41
N LYS A 416 15.68 8.04 -28.17
CA LYS A 416 15.31 8.83 -27.02
C LYS A 416 14.47 7.99 -26.06
N ILE A 417 15.01 7.73 -24.86
CA ILE A 417 14.28 7.08 -23.77
C ILE A 417 13.54 8.17 -22.98
N LEU A 418 12.24 8.00 -22.82
CA LEU A 418 11.36 8.94 -22.12
C LEU A 418 11.57 8.91 -20.60
N LYS A 419 11.16 9.98 -19.93
CA LYS A 419 11.23 10.11 -18.46
C LYS A 419 10.58 8.92 -17.74
N PHE A 420 11.13 8.57 -16.58
CA PHE A 420 10.60 7.52 -15.67
C PHE A 420 10.48 6.11 -16.28
N THR A 421 11.10 5.88 -17.44
CA THR A 421 11.11 4.57 -18.09
C THR A 421 12.07 3.62 -17.35
N LYS A 422 11.57 2.46 -16.94
CA LYS A 422 12.37 1.37 -16.35
C LYS A 422 12.58 0.27 -17.40
N ILE A 423 13.84 -0.06 -17.69
CA ILE A 423 14.20 -1.06 -18.72
C ILE A 423 14.95 -2.20 -18.05
N PHE A 424 14.62 -3.45 -18.39
CA PHE A 424 15.29 -4.63 -17.86
C PHE A 424 15.40 -5.76 -18.89
N ILE A 425 16.15 -6.80 -18.57
CA ILE A 425 16.18 -8.02 -19.38
C ILE A 425 15.29 -9.07 -18.70
N PRO A 426 14.26 -9.59 -19.40
CA PRO A 426 13.40 -10.60 -18.84
C PRO A 426 14.17 -11.91 -18.60
N THR A 427 14.00 -12.47 -17.40
CA THR A 427 14.56 -13.77 -16.99
C THR A 427 13.45 -14.80 -16.90
N LYS A 428 13.79 -16.08 -16.66
CA LYS A 428 12.78 -17.15 -16.54
C LYS A 428 11.81 -16.94 -15.37
N GLU A 429 12.28 -16.27 -14.31
CA GLU A 429 11.49 -15.95 -13.11
C GLU A 429 10.56 -14.74 -13.33
N TYR A 430 10.96 -13.83 -14.22
CA TYR A 430 10.18 -12.64 -14.57
C TYR A 430 10.02 -12.60 -16.09
N PRO A 431 9.07 -13.38 -16.65
CA PRO A 431 8.77 -13.33 -18.06
C PRO A 431 8.20 -11.94 -18.35
N GLY A 432 9.00 -11.07 -18.98
CA GLY A 432 8.53 -9.75 -19.41
C GLY A 432 7.16 -9.86 -20.06
N ASN A 433 6.18 -9.13 -19.51
CA ASN A 433 4.79 -9.46 -19.78
C ASN A 433 4.44 -9.22 -21.26
N LYS A 434 3.61 -10.14 -21.77
CA LYS A 434 3.07 -10.16 -23.13
C LYS A 434 2.05 -9.03 -23.25
N SER A 435 1.98 -8.41 -24.43
CA SER A 435 0.98 -7.41 -24.84
C SER A 435 0.99 -6.08 -24.09
N SER A 436 1.65 -5.11 -24.71
CA SER A 436 1.47 -3.66 -24.57
C SER A 436 0.07 -3.20 -25.02
N SER A 437 -1.01 -3.73 -24.42
CA SER A 437 -2.38 -3.32 -24.76
C SER A 437 -3.07 -2.42 -23.75
N ASN A 438 -2.57 -2.27 -22.51
CA ASN A 438 -3.23 -1.47 -21.47
C ASN A 438 -2.37 -0.34 -20.86
N ILE A 439 -1.43 0.22 -21.63
CA ILE A 439 -0.80 1.50 -21.27
C ILE A 439 -1.34 2.57 -22.23
N ASN A 440 -2.51 3.13 -21.92
CA ASN A 440 -3.03 4.32 -22.57
C ASN A 440 -3.77 5.17 -21.53
N SER A 441 -3.16 6.28 -21.08
CA SER A 441 -3.78 7.57 -21.41
C SER A 441 -2.79 8.72 -21.65
N GLU A 442 -1.48 8.56 -21.42
CA GLU A 442 -0.51 9.68 -21.54
C GLU A 442 0.56 9.49 -22.63
N ILE A 443 0.73 8.28 -23.17
CA ILE A 443 1.72 7.98 -24.22
C ILE A 443 1.09 8.01 -25.63
N SER A 444 -0.23 8.20 -25.74
CA SER A 444 -0.97 8.20 -27.01
C SER A 444 -0.85 9.47 -27.85
N ASN A 445 -0.15 10.51 -27.37
CA ASN A 445 -0.03 11.79 -28.10
C ASN A 445 1.29 11.97 -28.89
N ILE A 446 2.10 10.93 -29.06
CA ILE A 446 3.25 10.99 -29.99
C ILE A 446 2.99 10.07 -31.19
N ASN A 447 2.65 10.74 -32.29
CA ASN A 447 2.45 10.17 -33.62
C ASN A 447 3.60 9.23 -34.05
N ASN A 448 3.21 8.10 -34.67
CA ASN A 448 3.97 7.29 -35.64
C ASN A 448 5.40 6.86 -35.25
N VAL A 449 5.52 5.78 -34.49
CA VAL A 449 6.71 4.91 -34.57
C VAL A 449 6.24 3.49 -34.87
N HIS A 450 6.67 2.94 -36.01
CA HIS A 450 6.47 1.54 -36.36
C HIS A 450 6.97 0.64 -35.23
N SER A 451 6.06 -0.05 -34.54
CA SER A 451 6.36 -1.07 -33.54
C SER A 451 6.82 -2.34 -34.23
N GLY A 452 8.10 -2.38 -34.62
CA GLY A 452 8.78 -3.59 -35.04
C GLY A 452 9.37 -4.32 -33.85
N VAL A 453 9.54 -5.63 -33.97
CA VAL A 453 10.34 -6.42 -33.02
C VAL A 453 11.75 -6.55 -33.60
N ASN A 454 12.77 -6.28 -32.79
CA ASN A 454 14.16 -6.45 -33.16
C ASN A 454 14.49 -7.91 -33.48
N LYS A 455 15.67 -8.13 -34.07
CA LYS A 455 16.27 -9.46 -34.24
C LYS A 455 16.36 -10.29 -32.95
N PHE A 456 16.29 -9.63 -31.79
CA PHE A 456 16.38 -10.22 -30.46
C PHE A 456 15.03 -10.39 -29.75
N GLY A 457 13.90 -10.07 -30.37
CA GLY A 457 12.57 -10.24 -29.75
C GLY A 457 12.08 -9.04 -28.91
N PHE A 458 12.76 -7.89 -28.96
CA PHE A 458 12.44 -6.68 -28.17
C PHE A 458 11.84 -5.55 -29.01
N GLU A 459 11.05 -4.67 -28.41
CA GLU A 459 10.39 -3.55 -29.11
C GLU A 459 11.40 -2.53 -29.65
N THR A 460 11.39 -2.30 -30.97
CA THR A 460 12.27 -1.32 -31.65
C THR A 460 12.05 0.10 -31.15
N GLY A 461 10.82 0.44 -30.74
CA GLY A 461 10.46 1.78 -30.28
C GLY A 461 11.06 2.14 -28.92
N LEU A 462 11.30 1.14 -28.06
CA LEU A 462 11.80 1.35 -26.71
C LEU A 462 13.33 1.29 -26.65
N VAL A 463 13.92 0.25 -27.24
CA VAL A 463 15.37 -0.02 -27.15
C VAL A 463 16.09 0.06 -28.48
N GLY A 464 15.40 0.16 -29.62
CA GLY A 464 16.02 0.31 -30.94
C GLY A 464 16.46 -0.95 -31.64
N SER A 465 16.73 -0.86 -32.94
CA SER A 465 17.04 -2.01 -33.82
C SER A 465 18.05 -3.03 -33.27
N GLU A 466 19.07 -2.55 -32.55
CA GLU A 466 20.15 -3.37 -31.95
C GLU A 466 20.02 -3.54 -30.43
N GLY A 467 18.97 -2.98 -29.84
CA GLY A 467 18.74 -2.97 -28.40
C GLY A 467 18.25 -4.30 -27.84
N LYS A 468 18.60 -4.53 -26.59
CA LYS A 468 18.17 -5.66 -25.76
C LYS A 468 17.61 -5.15 -24.44
N GLY A 469 16.30 -5.29 -24.27
CA GLY A 469 15.60 -4.90 -23.06
C GLY A 469 14.10 -4.83 -23.28
N SER A 470 13.33 -5.05 -22.23
CA SER A 470 11.88 -4.90 -22.16
C SER A 470 11.53 -3.78 -21.18
N LEU A 471 10.37 -3.17 -21.35
CA LEU A 471 9.79 -2.27 -20.36
C LEU A 471 9.48 -3.07 -19.10
N TRP A 472 9.88 -2.54 -17.94
CA TRP A 472 9.43 -3.04 -16.65
C TRP A 472 8.07 -2.44 -16.33
N VAL A 473 7.06 -3.30 -16.21
CA VAL A 473 5.75 -2.96 -15.71
C VAL A 473 5.66 -3.53 -14.30
N ASN A 474 5.35 -2.70 -13.31
CA ASN A 474 5.04 -3.20 -11.97
C ASN A 474 3.71 -3.98 -12.09
N ASP A 475 3.75 -5.30 -11.94
CA ASP A 475 2.55 -6.18 -11.93
C ASP A 475 1.70 -6.03 -10.63
N LEU A 476 1.77 -4.89 -9.94
CA LEU A 476 1.05 -4.62 -8.67
C LEU A 476 -0.50 -4.53 -8.82
N LEU A 477 -1.06 -5.02 -9.93
CA LEU A 477 -2.50 -5.20 -10.12
C LEU A 477 -2.96 -6.64 -9.81
N SER A 478 -2.10 -7.52 -9.29
CA SER A 478 -2.51 -8.85 -8.86
C SER A 478 -2.87 -8.89 -7.37
N ASP A 479 -4.17 -8.73 -7.08
CA ASP A 479 -4.98 -9.48 -6.10
C ASP A 479 -4.31 -10.01 -4.81
N GLU A 480 -3.50 -9.20 -4.11
CA GLU A 480 -3.11 -9.49 -2.72
C GLU A 480 -3.76 -8.46 -1.79
N TRP A 481 -4.96 -8.84 -1.31
CA TRP A 481 -5.66 -8.49 -0.06
C TRP A 481 -5.35 -7.11 0.56
N GLU A 482 -6.41 -6.28 0.66
CA GLU A 482 -6.60 -5.09 1.49
C GLU A 482 -5.57 -4.88 2.63
N SER A 483 -4.40 -4.37 2.27
CA SER A 483 -3.67 -3.43 3.11
C SER A 483 -3.71 -2.12 2.36
N ASP A 484 -3.95 -1.01 3.07
CA ASP A 484 -4.09 0.35 2.53
C ASP A 484 -3.14 0.55 1.33
N GLN A 485 -3.67 0.44 0.12
CA GLN A 485 -2.85 0.46 -1.08
C GLN A 485 -2.33 1.88 -1.24
N VAL A 486 -1.07 2.08 -0.82
CA VAL A 486 -0.36 3.34 -1.00
C VAL A 486 -0.48 3.76 -2.46
N ASP A 487 -0.94 4.99 -2.68
CA ASP A 487 -1.15 5.50 -4.03
C ASP A 487 0.15 5.32 -4.86
N PRO A 488 0.09 4.71 -6.07
CA PRO A 488 1.27 4.48 -6.89
C PRO A 488 2.05 5.77 -7.23
N ARG A 489 1.41 6.94 -7.14
CA ARG A 489 2.06 8.25 -7.29
C ARG A 489 3.00 8.59 -6.13
N CYS A 490 2.74 8.09 -4.92
CA CYS A 490 3.65 8.20 -3.78
C CYS A 490 4.95 7.41 -4.02
N GLU A 491 4.88 6.24 -4.63
CA GLU A 491 6.09 5.50 -5.04
C GLU A 491 6.88 6.25 -6.12
N MET A 492 6.17 6.92 -7.03
CA MET A 492 6.80 7.74 -8.07
C MET A 492 7.57 8.91 -7.46
N LEU A 493 7.08 9.57 -6.41
CA LEU A 493 7.77 10.70 -5.75
C LEU A 493 9.21 10.39 -5.29
N ASP A 494 9.46 9.13 -4.93
CA ASP A 494 10.78 8.64 -4.48
C ASP A 494 11.70 8.22 -5.65
N GLN A 495 11.24 8.35 -6.90
CA GLN A 495 12.07 8.15 -8.07
C GLN A 495 13.01 9.34 -8.33
N ILE A 496 14.23 9.03 -8.79
CA ILE A 496 15.23 10.03 -9.16
C ILE A 496 14.67 10.98 -10.24
N GLY A 497 14.95 12.27 -10.12
CA GLY A 497 14.55 13.27 -11.12
C GLY A 497 13.06 13.66 -11.14
N VAL A 498 12.21 13.11 -10.28
CA VAL A 498 10.79 13.52 -10.17
C VAL A 498 10.68 14.92 -9.60
N MET A 499 9.94 15.75 -10.33
CA MET A 499 9.51 17.07 -9.88
C MET A 499 8.01 17.05 -9.56
N MET A 500 7.56 17.94 -8.67
CA MET A 500 6.13 18.08 -8.35
C MET A 500 5.27 18.38 -9.59
N SER A 501 5.85 19.00 -10.62
CA SER A 501 5.20 19.28 -11.90
C SER A 501 4.97 18.04 -12.78
N ASP A 502 5.65 16.94 -12.50
CA ASP A 502 5.48 15.68 -13.24
C ASP A 502 4.30 14.84 -12.73
N LEU A 503 3.69 15.24 -11.61
CA LEU A 503 2.52 14.58 -11.06
C LEU A 503 1.25 15.25 -11.59
N ASN A 504 0.36 14.44 -12.16
CA ASN A 504 -0.97 14.88 -12.59
C ASN A 504 -1.93 14.92 -11.39
N ILE A 505 -1.70 15.87 -10.49
CA ILE A 505 -2.59 16.14 -9.36
C ILE A 505 -3.82 16.87 -9.90
N THR A 506 -4.97 16.21 -9.86
CA THR A 506 -6.23 16.84 -10.26
C THR A 506 -6.61 17.90 -9.23
N LYS A 507 -7.30 18.97 -9.66
CA LYS A 507 -7.81 19.98 -8.71
C LYS A 507 -8.87 19.41 -7.75
N GLU A 508 -9.40 18.22 -8.05
CA GLU A 508 -10.38 17.49 -7.26
C GLU A 508 -9.73 16.81 -6.06
N GLU A 509 -8.50 16.28 -6.15
CA GLU A 509 -7.77 15.76 -4.98
C GLU A 509 -7.31 16.85 -4.00
N ILE A 510 -7.36 18.11 -4.42
CA ILE A 510 -7.15 19.29 -3.56
C ILE A 510 -8.49 19.68 -2.88
N LYS A 511 -9.62 19.28 -3.47
CA LYS A 511 -10.96 19.46 -2.92
C LYS A 511 -11.28 18.28 -2.01
N ASP A 512 -11.32 18.62 -0.74
CA ASP A 512 -11.85 17.86 0.39
C ASP A 512 -12.85 16.75 -0.01
N ASP A 513 -12.48 15.49 0.25
CA ASP A 513 -13.42 14.35 0.36
C ASP A 513 -14.22 14.39 1.68
N PHE A 514 -14.32 15.57 2.30
CA PHE A 514 -15.29 15.78 3.36
C PHE A 514 -16.56 16.36 2.75
N HIS A 515 -17.50 15.46 2.49
CA HIS A 515 -18.86 15.77 2.87
C HIS A 515 -18.84 16.15 4.35
N THR A 516 -19.24 17.38 4.60
CA THR A 516 -19.29 18.06 5.87
C THR A 516 -20.15 17.27 6.87
N ASP A 517 -19.55 16.39 7.66
CA ASP A 517 -20.11 15.90 8.94
C ASP A 517 -20.02 16.97 10.04
N SER A 518 -20.04 18.25 9.64
CA SER A 518 -20.10 19.38 10.54
C SER A 518 -21.27 20.29 10.16
N ASP A 519 -22.49 19.78 10.30
CA ASP A 519 -23.65 20.62 10.62
C ASP A 519 -23.64 21.00 12.11
N TYR A 520 -22.48 21.48 12.58
CA TYR A 520 -22.39 22.31 13.77
C TYR A 520 -22.03 23.72 13.31
N SER A 521 -23.10 24.51 13.14
CA SER A 521 -23.14 25.98 13.17
C SER A 521 -22.34 26.75 12.12
N GLU A 522 -23.02 27.10 11.02
CA GLU A 522 -22.96 28.47 10.48
C GLU A 522 -24.33 29.13 10.74
N GLU A 523 -24.58 29.56 11.98
CA GLU A 523 -25.57 30.62 12.19
C GLU A 523 -24.84 31.96 12.17
N SER A 524 -25.26 32.79 11.23
CA SER A 524 -24.84 34.17 11.05
C SER A 524 -25.05 34.99 12.31
N ASP A 525 -23.98 35.67 12.75
CA ASP A 525 -24.00 36.73 13.75
C ASP A 525 -25.07 37.79 13.40
N ASN A 526 -26.22 37.69 14.06
CA ASN A 526 -27.12 38.80 14.30
C ASN A 526 -27.32 38.91 15.80
N ASP A 527 -26.38 39.60 16.45
CA ASP A 527 -26.50 40.05 17.83
C ASP A 527 -27.73 40.96 17.95
N SER A 528 -28.82 40.41 18.50
CA SER A 528 -29.78 41.19 19.27
C SER A 528 -30.06 40.44 20.58
N ASP A 529 -29.50 40.99 21.65
CA ASP A 529 -29.68 40.58 23.03
C ASP A 529 -31.17 40.49 23.40
N GLU A 530 -31.70 39.28 23.59
CA GLU A 530 -32.79 39.05 24.54
C GLU A 530 -32.53 37.76 25.33
N GLU A 531 -32.32 37.94 26.63
CA GLU A 531 -32.20 36.90 27.64
C GLU A 531 -33.44 35.99 27.63
N ASN A 532 -33.29 34.75 27.16
CA ASN A 532 -34.18 33.65 27.52
C ASN A 532 -33.36 32.40 27.81
N ASN A 533 -33.03 32.21 29.09
CA ASN A 533 -32.71 30.90 29.65
C ASN A 533 -33.98 30.03 29.59
N LEU A 534 -34.06 29.06 28.68
CA LEU A 534 -34.81 27.79 28.73
C LEU A 534 -34.79 27.15 27.33
N GLU A 535 -34.74 25.80 27.27
CA GLU A 535 -34.77 24.92 26.07
C GLU A 535 -33.43 24.39 25.52
N SER A 536 -32.58 23.84 26.41
CA SER A 536 -31.48 22.94 25.99
C SER A 536 -31.95 21.49 25.75
N GLU A 537 -33.04 21.02 26.39
CA GLU A 537 -33.44 19.59 26.32
C GLU A 537 -34.10 19.22 24.97
N GLY A 538 -34.88 20.12 24.36
CA GLY A 538 -35.57 19.84 23.10
C GLY A 538 -34.64 19.68 21.88
N TYR A 539 -33.48 20.34 21.91
CA TYR A 539 -32.48 20.25 20.83
C TYR A 539 -31.77 18.88 20.82
N TYR A 540 -31.39 18.37 22.00
CA TYR A 540 -30.78 17.05 22.12
C TYR A 540 -31.76 15.93 21.77
N GLU A 541 -33.04 16.05 22.16
CA GLU A 541 -34.07 15.06 21.79
C GLU A 541 -34.36 15.06 20.28
N ALA A 542 -34.39 16.23 19.64
CA ALA A 542 -34.56 16.33 18.19
C ALA A 542 -33.36 15.74 17.42
N ALA A 543 -32.13 16.01 17.89
CA ALA A 543 -30.91 15.46 17.31
C ALA A 543 -30.79 13.94 17.48
N GLN A 544 -31.24 13.40 18.62
CA GLN A 544 -31.32 11.95 18.84
C GLN A 544 -32.34 11.29 17.91
N GLN A 545 -33.53 11.91 17.73
CA GLN A 545 -34.54 11.39 16.81
C GLN A 545 -34.10 11.42 15.34
N SER A 546 -33.32 12.43 14.92
CA SER A 546 -32.74 12.45 13.58
C SER A 546 -31.65 11.38 13.41
N LEU A 547 -30.79 11.21 14.42
CA LEU A 547 -29.74 10.19 14.41
C LEU A 547 -30.32 8.77 14.39
N ASP A 548 -31.40 8.52 15.14
CA ASP A 548 -32.05 7.22 15.17
C ASP A 548 -32.76 6.88 13.85
N LYS A 549 -33.28 7.89 13.14
CA LYS A 549 -33.79 7.71 11.78
C LYS A 549 -32.68 7.35 10.78
N GLN A 550 -31.54 8.06 10.85
CA GLN A 550 -30.38 7.77 9.99
C GLN A 550 -29.86 6.34 10.25
N LYS A 551 -29.66 5.96 11.51
CA LYS A 551 -29.26 4.58 11.88
C LYS A 551 -30.21 3.52 11.33
N GLN A 552 -31.52 3.80 11.32
CA GLN A 552 -32.51 2.87 10.76
C GLN A 552 -32.48 2.80 9.23
N GLU A 553 -32.09 3.87 8.55
CA GLU A 553 -31.87 3.87 7.10
C GLU A 553 -30.57 3.14 6.74
N ASP A 554 -29.48 3.42 7.46
CA ASP A 554 -28.20 2.72 7.33
C ASP A 554 -28.34 1.22 7.58
N PHE A 555 -29.13 0.84 8.59
CA PHE A 555 -29.47 -0.55 8.87
C PHE A 555 -30.14 -1.24 7.67
N LYS A 556 -31.05 -0.55 6.97
CA LYS A 556 -31.73 -1.11 5.79
C LYS A 556 -30.75 -1.30 4.63
N SER A 557 -29.87 -0.32 4.37
CA SER A 557 -28.88 -0.42 3.31
C SER A 557 -27.86 -1.53 3.58
N GLU A 558 -27.38 -1.66 4.82
CA GLU A 558 -26.39 -2.67 5.19
C GLU A 558 -26.98 -4.08 5.17
N LEU A 559 -28.24 -4.22 5.61
CA LEU A 559 -28.95 -5.49 5.54
C LEU A 559 -29.17 -5.93 4.10
N TYR A 560 -29.53 -5.01 3.19
CA TYR A 560 -29.64 -5.30 1.77
C TYR A 560 -28.29 -5.73 1.16
N ALA A 561 -27.21 -5.01 1.49
CA ALA A 561 -25.86 -5.31 1.01
C ALA A 561 -25.39 -6.69 1.50
N THR A 562 -25.62 -7.02 2.77
CA THR A 562 -25.27 -8.31 3.39
C THR A 562 -26.01 -9.46 2.72
N ILE A 563 -27.32 -9.30 2.48
CA ILE A 563 -28.11 -10.33 1.80
C ILE A 563 -27.66 -10.50 0.34
N LYS A 564 -27.38 -9.40 -0.37
CA LYS A 564 -26.86 -9.44 -1.73
C LYS A 564 -25.51 -10.18 -1.79
N ARG A 565 -24.58 -9.87 -0.88
CA ARG A 565 -23.30 -10.57 -0.74
C ARG A 565 -23.51 -12.07 -0.48
N ALA A 566 -24.44 -12.42 0.41
CA ALA A 566 -24.77 -13.81 0.72
C ALA A 566 -25.28 -14.60 -0.51
N PHE A 567 -25.97 -13.92 -1.44
CA PHE A 567 -26.39 -14.49 -2.73
C PHE A 567 -25.22 -14.61 -3.71
N ASP A 568 -24.45 -13.54 -3.92
CA ASP A 568 -23.35 -13.48 -4.89
C ASP A 568 -22.23 -14.48 -4.54
N GLU A 569 -21.88 -14.59 -3.26
CA GLU A 569 -20.82 -15.47 -2.75
C GLU A 569 -21.32 -16.88 -2.37
N ASN A 570 -22.63 -17.16 -2.52
CA ASN A 570 -23.25 -18.45 -2.21
C ASN A 570 -23.05 -18.94 -0.76
N HIS A 571 -23.26 -18.07 0.22
CA HIS A 571 -23.14 -18.40 1.65
C HIS A 571 -24.08 -19.53 2.10
N SER A 572 -23.74 -20.16 3.22
CA SER A 572 -24.63 -21.09 3.91
C SER A 572 -25.68 -20.32 4.71
N VAL A 573 -26.89 -20.89 4.84
CA VAL A 573 -28.00 -20.27 5.58
C VAL A 573 -27.65 -19.99 7.04
N ALA A 574 -26.78 -20.81 7.64
CA ALA A 574 -26.32 -20.60 9.01
C ALA A 574 -25.41 -19.37 9.14
N THR A 575 -24.54 -19.14 8.17
CA THR A 575 -23.62 -17.98 8.14
C THR A 575 -24.40 -16.69 7.90
N ALA A 576 -25.28 -16.68 6.89
CA ALA A 576 -26.15 -15.54 6.62
C ALA A 576 -27.06 -15.20 7.81
N ALA A 577 -27.62 -16.21 8.50
CA ALA A 577 -28.42 -15.98 9.71
C ALA A 577 -27.58 -15.40 10.87
N LEU A 578 -26.30 -15.76 10.98
CA LEU A 578 -25.41 -15.23 12.00
C LEU A 578 -25.09 -13.77 11.71
N GLU A 579 -24.66 -13.45 10.48
CA GLU A 579 -24.36 -12.08 10.05
C GLU A 579 -25.54 -11.12 10.22
N LEU A 580 -26.73 -11.55 9.81
CA LEU A 580 -27.94 -10.74 9.96
C LEU A 580 -28.31 -10.53 11.43
N ASN A 581 -28.16 -11.55 12.29
CA ASN A 581 -28.40 -11.39 13.73
C ASN A 581 -27.35 -10.51 14.39
N THR A 582 -26.08 -10.58 13.98
CA THR A 582 -25.02 -9.68 14.49
C THR A 582 -25.30 -8.24 14.08
N LEU A 583 -25.73 -7.99 12.84
CA LEU A 583 -26.13 -6.65 12.39
C LEU A 583 -27.32 -6.12 13.17
N ARG A 584 -28.34 -6.96 13.40
CA ARG A 584 -29.49 -6.58 14.23
C ARG A 584 -29.06 -6.20 15.64
N MET A 585 -28.17 -6.99 16.26
CA MET A 585 -27.66 -6.71 17.60
C MET A 585 -26.77 -5.47 17.65
N ALA A 586 -26.06 -5.14 16.58
CA ALA A 586 -25.20 -3.96 16.51
C ALA A 586 -26.01 -2.64 16.46
N VAL A 587 -27.18 -2.65 15.80
CA VAL A 587 -28.00 -1.44 15.56
C VAL A 587 -29.28 -1.42 16.41
N ASP A 588 -29.50 -2.41 17.28
CA ASP A 588 -30.77 -2.66 17.97
C ASP A 588 -31.97 -2.64 16.98
N GLY A 589 -31.77 -3.29 15.83
CA GLY A 589 -32.68 -3.24 14.69
C GLY A 589 -34.01 -3.96 14.93
N ASN A 590 -35.10 -3.41 14.40
CA ASN A 590 -36.42 -4.03 14.50
C ASN A 590 -36.50 -5.33 13.65
N LEU A 591 -37.03 -6.40 14.25
CA LEU A 591 -37.25 -7.70 13.61
C LEU A 591 -38.17 -7.61 12.39
N ASP A 592 -39.15 -6.71 12.42
CA ASP A 592 -40.11 -6.55 11.32
C ASP A 592 -39.42 -6.05 10.04
N ASN A 593 -38.51 -5.08 10.18
CA ASN A 593 -37.73 -4.55 9.06
C ASN A 593 -36.78 -5.60 8.48
N MET A 594 -36.16 -6.40 9.36
CA MET A 594 -35.29 -7.51 8.99
C MET A 594 -36.05 -8.58 8.20
N ARG A 595 -37.23 -9.01 8.69
CA ARG A 595 -38.11 -9.95 7.98
C ARG A 595 -38.49 -9.42 6.61
N ARG A 596 -38.94 -8.16 6.55
CA ARG A 596 -39.38 -7.51 5.31
C ARG A 596 -38.30 -7.54 4.24
N MET A 597 -37.09 -7.11 4.58
CA MET A 597 -35.98 -7.08 3.64
C MET A 597 -35.48 -8.47 3.23
N ILE A 598 -35.46 -9.45 4.15
CA ILE A 598 -35.10 -10.84 3.82
C ILE A 598 -36.09 -11.42 2.81
N ILE A 599 -37.39 -11.17 3.00
CA ILE A 599 -38.41 -11.65 2.09
C ILE A 599 -38.31 -10.92 0.75
N GLU A 600 -38.24 -9.58 0.73
CA GLU A 600 -38.14 -8.78 -0.50
C GLU A 600 -36.89 -9.14 -1.33
N SER A 601 -35.74 -9.36 -0.69
CA SER A 601 -34.50 -9.76 -1.36
C SER A 601 -34.53 -11.18 -1.91
N VAL A 602 -35.07 -12.16 -1.16
CA VAL A 602 -35.30 -13.53 -1.66
C VAL A 602 -36.26 -13.51 -2.85
N MET A 603 -37.27 -12.64 -2.84
CA MET A 603 -38.18 -12.48 -3.98
C MET A 603 -37.55 -11.77 -5.18
N THR A 604 -36.61 -10.84 -4.95
CA THR A 604 -35.87 -10.17 -6.02
C THR A 604 -34.98 -11.13 -6.82
N GLN A 605 -34.46 -12.18 -6.16
CA GLN A 605 -33.68 -13.24 -6.81
C GLN A 605 -34.53 -14.16 -7.70
N ILE A 606 -35.85 -14.12 -7.56
CA ILE A 606 -36.74 -14.82 -8.48
C ILE A 606 -36.78 -13.98 -9.77
N GLU A 607 -35.87 -14.27 -10.70
CA GLU A 607 -35.86 -13.65 -12.02
C GLU A 607 -37.24 -13.78 -12.68
N LEU A 608 -37.95 -12.65 -12.74
CA LEU A 608 -39.11 -12.49 -13.59
C LEU A 608 -38.61 -12.39 -15.04
N PRO A 609 -39.05 -13.26 -15.96
CA PRO A 609 -38.84 -13.02 -17.37
C PRO A 609 -39.79 -11.91 -17.83
N LEU A 610 -39.44 -10.66 -17.52
CA LEU A 610 -40.07 -9.47 -18.08
C LEU A 610 -39.01 -8.67 -18.82
N LEU A 611 -38.84 -9.03 -20.11
CA LEU A 611 -38.24 -8.24 -21.19
C LEU A 611 -36.83 -7.66 -20.95
N SER A 612 -35.82 -8.41 -21.43
CA SER A 612 -34.65 -7.79 -22.04
C SER A 612 -35.07 -7.05 -23.32
N ILE A 613 -35.28 -5.73 -23.24
CA ILE A 613 -35.10 -4.87 -24.41
C ILE A 613 -33.59 -4.69 -24.52
N GLY A 614 -32.99 -5.41 -25.47
CA GLY A 614 -31.61 -5.14 -25.86
C GLY A 614 -31.54 -3.76 -26.49
N GLU A 615 -30.65 -2.91 -25.97
CA GLU A 615 -30.01 -1.91 -26.80
C GLU A 615 -29.23 -2.65 -27.89
N GLU A 616 -29.62 -2.44 -29.14
CA GLU A 616 -28.93 -2.96 -30.31
C GLU A 616 -27.51 -2.38 -30.37
N ASN A 617 -26.51 -3.20 -30.06
CA ASN A 617 -25.16 -3.01 -30.59
C ASN A 617 -24.84 -4.14 -31.58
N ASN A 618 -24.83 -3.75 -32.86
CA ASN A 618 -24.44 -4.56 -34.00
C ASN A 618 -23.08 -5.24 -33.80
N THR A 619 -23.06 -6.56 -33.61
CA THR A 619 -22.09 -7.44 -34.26
C THR A 619 -22.67 -8.85 -34.33
N GLY A 620 -22.61 -9.44 -35.53
CA GLY A 620 -23.31 -10.67 -35.85
C GLY A 620 -22.73 -11.91 -35.16
N LEU A 621 -23.63 -12.71 -34.60
CA LEU A 621 -23.56 -14.17 -34.61
C LEU A 621 -24.96 -14.71 -34.30
N ASN A 622 -25.60 -15.25 -35.34
CA ASN A 622 -26.87 -15.94 -35.25
C ASN A 622 -26.74 -17.15 -34.32
N GLN A 623 -27.27 -17.04 -33.10
CA GLN A 623 -27.79 -18.19 -32.35
C GLN A 623 -29.20 -17.88 -31.86
N LYS A 624 -30.14 -18.68 -32.36
CA LYS A 624 -31.54 -18.68 -31.95
C LYS A 624 -31.64 -18.92 -30.44
N VAL A 625 -32.16 -17.95 -29.69
CA VAL A 625 -32.77 -18.20 -28.38
C VAL A 625 -34.18 -17.61 -28.42
N ASN A 626 -35.06 -18.31 -29.12
CA ASN A 626 -36.50 -18.22 -28.93
C ASN A 626 -36.91 -19.33 -27.97
N SER A 627 -37.23 -18.97 -26.73
CA SER A 627 -38.10 -19.77 -25.87
C SER A 627 -38.92 -18.82 -25.01
N GLY A 628 -40.15 -18.51 -25.46
CA GLY A 628 -41.17 -17.98 -24.56
C GLY A 628 -41.40 -18.99 -23.44
N ILE A 629 -41.23 -18.57 -22.19
CA ILE A 629 -41.32 -19.44 -21.02
C ILE A 629 -42.81 -19.59 -20.67
N SER A 630 -43.35 -20.80 -20.83
CA SER A 630 -44.68 -21.21 -20.35
C SER A 630 -44.72 -21.24 -18.81
N SER A 631 -45.88 -20.97 -18.21
CA SER A 631 -46.19 -21.08 -16.76
C SER A 631 -45.75 -22.39 -16.10
N LYS A 632 -45.47 -23.42 -16.90
CA LYS A 632 -44.92 -24.72 -16.49
C LYS A 632 -43.49 -24.67 -15.92
N HIS A 633 -42.67 -23.68 -16.27
CA HIS A 633 -41.26 -23.58 -15.83
C HIS A 633 -41.04 -22.72 -14.59
N LEU A 634 -42.08 -22.02 -14.13
CA LEU A 634 -42.06 -21.18 -12.94
C LEU A 634 -41.80 -21.97 -11.64
N PRO A 635 -42.49 -23.10 -11.35
CA PRO A 635 -42.21 -23.88 -10.15
C PRO A 635 -40.80 -24.48 -10.13
N THR A 636 -40.22 -24.81 -11.29
CA THR A 636 -38.85 -25.34 -11.39
C THR A 636 -37.76 -24.32 -11.06
N LYS A 637 -38.03 -23.02 -11.21
CA LYS A 637 -37.10 -21.93 -10.82
C LYS A 637 -37.28 -21.49 -9.37
N ILE A 638 -38.52 -21.43 -8.88
CA ILE A 638 -38.82 -20.98 -7.50
C ILE A 638 -38.42 -22.05 -6.47
N LYS A 639 -38.67 -23.33 -6.76
CA LYS A 639 -38.39 -24.43 -5.83
C LYS A 639 -36.95 -24.47 -5.31
N PRO A 640 -35.87 -24.41 -6.13
CA PRO A 640 -34.50 -24.47 -5.61
C PRO A 640 -34.11 -23.26 -4.76
N ILE A 641 -34.60 -22.05 -5.10
CA ILE A 641 -34.33 -20.82 -4.33
C ILE A 641 -35.03 -20.91 -2.97
N MET A 642 -36.32 -21.27 -2.96
CA MET A 642 -37.08 -21.44 -1.72
C MET A 642 -36.55 -22.58 -0.87
N GLN A 643 -36.13 -23.70 -1.48
CA GLN A 643 -35.50 -24.80 -0.74
C GLN A 643 -34.22 -24.36 -0.01
N LYS A 644 -33.43 -23.48 -0.63
CA LYS A 644 -32.20 -22.97 -0.02
C LYS A 644 -32.49 -21.94 1.07
N TRP A 645 -33.42 -21.03 0.87
CA TRP A 645 -33.58 -19.85 1.73
C TRP A 645 -34.80 -19.86 2.67
N ALA A 646 -35.74 -20.80 2.51
CA ALA A 646 -36.85 -20.98 3.45
C ALA A 646 -36.40 -21.16 4.91
N PRO A 647 -35.31 -21.90 5.22
CA PRO A 647 -34.84 -22.01 6.61
C PRO A 647 -34.33 -20.67 7.19
N LEU A 648 -33.94 -19.70 6.35
CA LEU A 648 -33.56 -18.35 6.80
C LEU A 648 -34.80 -17.56 7.22
N ILE A 649 -35.87 -17.67 6.43
CA ILE A 649 -37.16 -17.00 6.70
C ILE A 649 -37.78 -17.58 7.98
N ALA A 650 -37.80 -18.91 8.12
CA ALA A 650 -38.33 -19.59 9.30
C ALA A 650 -37.64 -19.17 10.62
N LYS A 651 -36.33 -18.91 10.58
CA LYS A 651 -35.57 -18.48 11.78
C LYS A 651 -35.95 -17.09 12.30
N ASN A 652 -36.55 -16.24 11.47
CA ASN A 652 -36.93 -14.88 11.83
C ASN A 652 -38.43 -14.72 12.14
N ILE A 653 -39.18 -15.81 12.13
CA ILE A 653 -40.61 -15.87 12.44
C ILE A 653 -40.75 -16.55 13.81
N TYR A 654 -41.39 -15.89 14.78
CA TYR A 654 -41.54 -16.42 16.14
C TYR A 654 -43.01 -16.59 16.53
N ASN A 655 -43.89 -15.70 16.08
CA ASN A 655 -45.31 -15.68 16.42
C ASN A 655 -46.20 -15.90 15.19
N SER A 656 -47.46 -16.30 15.42
CA SER A 656 -48.48 -16.38 14.35
C SER A 656 -48.76 -15.03 13.69
N ALA A 657 -48.61 -13.92 14.42
CA ALA A 657 -48.69 -12.56 13.86
C ALA A 657 -47.57 -12.27 12.86
N ASP A 658 -46.36 -12.79 13.11
CA ASP A 658 -45.21 -12.62 12.21
C ASP A 658 -45.42 -13.38 10.89
N ILE A 659 -46.13 -14.52 10.95
CA ILE A 659 -46.55 -15.29 9.77
C ILE A 659 -47.53 -14.47 8.93
N THR A 660 -48.52 -13.83 9.55
CA THR A 660 -49.48 -12.97 8.83
C THR A 660 -48.82 -11.76 8.18
N ASP A 661 -47.85 -11.14 8.87
CA ASP A 661 -47.04 -10.04 8.35
C ASP A 661 -46.14 -10.50 7.19
N ALA A 662 -45.49 -11.66 7.30
CA ALA A 662 -44.71 -12.25 6.21
C ALA A 662 -45.55 -12.51 4.94
N ILE A 663 -46.78 -13.02 5.09
CA ILE A 663 -47.70 -13.23 3.96
C ILE A 663 -48.08 -11.87 3.33
N GLU A 664 -48.33 -10.85 4.16
CA GLU A 664 -48.63 -9.49 3.70
C GLU A 664 -47.45 -8.84 2.96
N ILE A 665 -46.21 -9.07 3.40
CA ILE A 665 -45.01 -8.59 2.71
C ILE A 665 -44.89 -9.23 1.32
N VAL A 666 -45.10 -10.55 1.20
CA VAL A 666 -45.09 -11.25 -0.10
C VAL A 666 -46.20 -10.72 -1.01
N PHE A 667 -47.40 -10.49 -0.47
CA PHE A 667 -48.53 -9.93 -1.21
C PHE A 667 -48.23 -8.51 -1.72
N ASN A 668 -47.71 -7.62 -0.88
CA ASN A 668 -47.35 -6.26 -1.23
C ASN A 668 -46.22 -6.19 -2.26
N TYR A 669 -45.24 -7.09 -2.19
CA TYR A 669 -44.17 -7.18 -3.18
C TYR A 669 -44.71 -7.52 -4.58
N ILE A 670 -45.64 -8.48 -4.68
CA ILE A 670 -46.25 -8.88 -5.97
C ILE A 670 -47.15 -7.78 -6.54
N ILE A 671 -47.87 -7.04 -5.70
CA ILE A 671 -48.62 -5.85 -6.12
C ILE A 671 -47.66 -4.75 -6.58
N GLY A 672 -46.55 -4.54 -5.88
CA GLY A 672 -45.49 -3.62 -6.29
C GLY A 672 -44.96 -3.93 -7.69
N LEU A 673 -44.70 -5.20 -7.98
CA LEU A 673 -44.31 -5.68 -9.32
C LEU A 673 -45.39 -5.47 -10.39
N PHE A 674 -46.67 -5.61 -10.02
CA PHE A 674 -47.78 -5.31 -10.92
C PHE A 674 -47.79 -3.84 -11.34
N ASN A 675 -47.54 -2.93 -10.39
CA ASN A 675 -47.56 -1.48 -10.60
C ASN A 675 -46.32 -0.94 -11.32
N THR A 676 -45.12 -1.51 -11.10
CA THR A 676 -43.86 -1.05 -11.73
C THR A 676 -43.69 -1.54 -13.17
N ALA A 677 -44.29 -2.68 -13.53
CA ALA A 677 -44.21 -3.23 -14.87
C ALA A 677 -45.17 -2.51 -15.84
N SER A 678 -44.85 -1.27 -16.21
CA SER A 678 -45.52 -0.58 -17.32
C SER A 678 -45.17 -1.30 -18.63
N LEU A 679 -46.14 -1.88 -19.35
CA LEU A 679 -46.00 -2.09 -20.80
C LEU A 679 -47.33 -2.39 -21.50
N THR A 680 -47.45 -1.80 -22.68
CA THR A 680 -48.49 -1.92 -23.70
C THR A 680 -48.70 -3.36 -24.18
N PRO A 681 -49.94 -3.77 -24.49
CA PRO A 681 -50.23 -5.11 -25.03
C PRO A 681 -49.78 -5.23 -26.50
N LEU A 682 -48.90 -6.20 -26.80
CA LEU A 682 -48.56 -6.59 -28.18
C LEU A 682 -49.71 -7.40 -28.79
N HIS A 683 -50.38 -6.84 -29.79
CA HIS A 683 -51.27 -7.60 -30.68
C HIS A 683 -50.45 -8.29 -31.78
N SER A 684 -50.52 -9.63 -31.86
CA SER A 684 -50.49 -10.33 -33.15
C SER A 684 -51.10 -11.73 -33.05
N HIS A 685 -51.90 -12.04 -34.07
CA HIS A 685 -52.77 -13.19 -34.28
C HIS A 685 -52.32 -14.59 -33.80
N GLY A 686 -53.26 -15.29 -33.16
CA GLY A 686 -53.62 -16.65 -33.56
C GLY A 686 -52.92 -17.83 -32.89
N SER A 687 -53.18 -18.07 -31.60
CA SER A 687 -53.26 -19.42 -31.01
C SER A 687 -53.94 -19.36 -29.63
N LYS A 688 -54.78 -20.36 -29.34
CA LYS A 688 -55.39 -20.55 -28.01
C LYS A 688 -54.29 -20.98 -27.04
N ASP A 689 -54.34 -20.48 -25.81
CA ASP A 689 -53.37 -20.65 -24.70
C ASP A 689 -52.31 -19.54 -24.59
N PHE A 690 -52.76 -18.29 -24.44
CA PHE A 690 -51.94 -17.23 -23.82
C PHE A 690 -52.50 -16.92 -22.44
N GLU A 691 -51.76 -17.28 -21.39
CA GLU A 691 -52.08 -16.86 -20.01
C GLU A 691 -51.89 -15.35 -19.89
N SER A 692 -52.83 -14.67 -19.24
CA SER A 692 -52.71 -13.23 -19.03
C SER A 692 -51.57 -12.96 -18.04
N LYS A 693 -50.92 -11.78 -18.13
CA LYS A 693 -49.87 -11.35 -17.17
C LYS A 693 -50.35 -11.47 -15.72
N ASP A 694 -51.63 -11.19 -15.51
CA ASP A 694 -52.32 -11.37 -14.23
C ASP A 694 -52.24 -12.83 -13.74
N ASP A 695 -52.51 -13.80 -14.62
CA ASP A 695 -52.51 -15.23 -14.26
C ASP A 695 -51.12 -15.74 -13.89
N ILE A 696 -50.06 -15.17 -14.48
CA ILE A 696 -48.67 -15.52 -14.18
C ILE A 696 -48.28 -15.03 -12.78
N LEU A 697 -48.61 -13.78 -12.45
CA LEU A 697 -48.33 -13.20 -11.12
C LEU A 697 -49.15 -13.87 -10.01
N VAL A 698 -50.42 -14.19 -10.27
CA VAL A 698 -51.26 -14.97 -9.33
C VAL A 698 -50.66 -16.37 -9.11
N LYS A 699 -50.21 -17.05 -10.17
CA LYS A 699 -49.54 -18.35 -10.03
C LYS A 699 -48.22 -18.25 -9.27
N MET A 700 -47.44 -17.18 -9.45
CA MET A 700 -46.22 -16.95 -8.67
C MET A 700 -46.50 -16.86 -7.18
N PHE A 701 -47.51 -16.08 -6.80
CA PHE A 701 -47.92 -15.97 -5.41
C PHE A 701 -48.32 -17.32 -4.83
N LEU A 702 -49.17 -18.06 -5.54
CA LEU A 702 -49.65 -19.38 -5.09
C LEU A 702 -48.53 -20.40 -4.98
N PHE A 703 -47.60 -20.46 -5.94
CA PHE A 703 -46.46 -21.37 -5.85
C PHE A 703 -45.52 -21.00 -4.69
N THR A 704 -45.30 -19.70 -4.47
CA THR A 704 -44.44 -19.22 -3.38
C THR A 704 -45.02 -19.58 -2.01
N ILE A 705 -46.30 -19.30 -1.79
CA ILE A 705 -47.01 -19.67 -0.56
C ILE A 705 -47.02 -21.19 -0.38
N ARG A 706 -47.31 -21.94 -1.45
CA ARG A 706 -47.31 -23.41 -1.40
C ARG A 706 -45.95 -23.97 -1.00
N PHE A 707 -44.85 -23.43 -1.54
CA PHE A 707 -43.52 -23.90 -1.17
C PHE A 707 -43.14 -23.51 0.26
N LEU A 708 -43.50 -22.31 0.72
CA LEU A 708 -43.29 -21.90 2.11
C LEU A 708 -44.10 -22.77 3.10
N TYR A 709 -45.29 -23.24 2.70
CA TYR A 709 -46.05 -24.27 3.43
C TYR A 709 -45.38 -25.66 3.36
N GLU A 710 -44.88 -26.11 2.19
CA GLU A 710 -44.17 -27.40 2.03
C GLU A 710 -42.88 -27.47 2.87
N TYR A 711 -42.25 -26.32 3.16
CA TYR A 711 -41.03 -26.20 3.95
C TYR A 711 -41.28 -25.83 5.42
N ASP A 712 -42.50 -26.01 5.93
CA ASP A 712 -42.90 -25.76 7.32
C ASP A 712 -42.61 -24.32 7.81
N VAL A 713 -42.62 -23.33 6.91
CA VAL A 713 -42.46 -21.90 7.27
C VAL A 713 -43.78 -21.28 7.70
N PHE A 714 -44.89 -21.71 7.09
CA PHE A 714 -46.24 -21.19 7.35
C PHE A 714 -47.18 -22.28 7.88
N GLU A 715 -47.97 -21.93 8.89
CA GLU A 715 -49.03 -22.78 9.44
C GLU A 715 -50.36 -22.53 8.71
N GLY A 716 -51.15 -23.60 8.51
CA GLY A 716 -52.43 -23.53 7.79
C GLY A 716 -53.45 -22.57 8.43
N ASP A 717 -53.51 -22.55 9.77
CA ASP A 717 -54.46 -21.71 10.52
C ASP A 717 -54.15 -20.21 10.36
N SER A 718 -52.87 -19.84 10.28
CA SER A 718 -52.44 -18.44 10.06
C SER A 718 -52.75 -17.95 8.65
N LEU A 719 -52.70 -18.85 7.66
CA LEU A 719 -53.03 -18.55 6.27
C LEU A 719 -54.53 -18.33 6.08
N ILE A 720 -55.36 -19.13 6.77
CA ILE A 720 -56.81 -18.95 6.83
C ILE A 720 -57.14 -17.62 7.53
N SER A 721 -56.52 -17.34 8.67
CA SER A 721 -56.74 -16.08 9.41
C SER A 721 -56.36 -14.85 8.58
N TRP A 722 -55.24 -14.88 7.85
CA TRP A 722 -54.86 -13.80 6.94
C TRP A 722 -55.88 -13.64 5.80
N HIS A 723 -56.36 -14.76 5.25
CA HIS A 723 -57.34 -14.76 4.17
C HIS A 723 -58.69 -14.18 4.60
N GLU A 724 -59.22 -14.58 5.76
CA GLU A 724 -60.48 -14.03 6.32
C GLU A 724 -60.36 -12.52 6.57
N ASN A 725 -59.26 -12.06 7.19
CA ASN A 725 -58.98 -10.65 7.44
C ASN A 725 -58.87 -9.82 6.13
N LYS A 726 -58.29 -10.39 5.07
CA LYS A 726 -58.20 -9.72 3.76
C LYS A 726 -59.52 -9.77 2.99
N GLN A 727 -60.33 -10.82 3.13
CA GLN A 727 -61.64 -10.91 2.49
C GLN A 727 -62.59 -9.83 3.03
N GLU A 728 -62.57 -9.57 4.34
CA GLU A 728 -63.34 -8.48 4.97
C GLU A 728 -62.92 -7.07 4.50
N THR A 729 -61.67 -6.89 4.05
CA THR A 729 -61.14 -5.59 3.59
C THR A 729 -61.27 -5.37 2.07
N ILE A 730 -61.48 -6.43 1.27
CA ILE A 730 -61.49 -6.39 -0.21
C ILE A 730 -62.91 -6.35 -0.80
N ASP A 731 -63.96 -6.55 0.01
CA ASP A 731 -65.37 -6.56 -0.46
C ASP A 731 -65.80 -5.26 -1.20
N ASP A 732 -65.02 -4.17 -1.12
CA ASP A 732 -65.26 -2.90 -1.83
C ASP A 732 -64.41 -2.68 -3.11
N VAL A 733 -63.41 -3.51 -3.44
CA VAL A 733 -62.48 -3.27 -4.58
C VAL A 733 -62.50 -4.43 -5.60
N LYS A 734 -63.12 -4.22 -6.77
CA LYS A 734 -63.04 -5.15 -7.91
C LYS A 734 -61.74 -4.92 -8.69
N GLY A 735 -60.74 -5.79 -8.53
CA GLY A 735 -59.42 -5.65 -9.16
C GLY A 735 -58.55 -6.92 -9.17
N PHE A 736 -57.27 -6.77 -9.52
CA PHE A 736 -56.25 -7.84 -9.53
C PHE A 736 -56.12 -8.52 -8.16
N ASP A 737 -56.26 -7.73 -7.08
CA ASP A 737 -56.24 -8.20 -5.69
C ASP A 737 -57.33 -9.25 -5.40
N TYR A 738 -58.53 -9.06 -5.95
CA TYR A 738 -59.63 -10.01 -5.84
C TYR A 738 -59.31 -11.36 -6.53
N LYS A 739 -58.66 -11.34 -7.71
CA LYS A 739 -58.25 -12.58 -8.41
C LYS A 739 -57.17 -13.35 -7.62
N LEU A 740 -56.28 -12.64 -6.95
CA LEU A 740 -55.16 -13.22 -6.19
C LEU A 740 -55.67 -13.94 -4.93
N VAL A 741 -56.62 -13.31 -4.21
CA VAL A 741 -57.31 -13.88 -3.04
C VAL A 741 -58.26 -15.02 -3.42
N GLN A 742 -58.94 -14.94 -4.57
CA GLN A 742 -59.79 -16.03 -5.08
C GLN A 742 -58.97 -17.24 -5.57
N GLY A 743 -57.73 -17.02 -6.02
CA GLY A 743 -56.79 -18.07 -6.38
C GLY A 743 -56.36 -18.93 -5.19
N LEU A 744 -56.20 -18.33 -4.01
CA LEU A 744 -55.91 -19.04 -2.76
C LEU A 744 -57.05 -19.97 -2.35
N ASN A 745 -58.30 -19.49 -2.47
CA ASN A 745 -59.53 -20.25 -2.17
C ASN A 745 -59.69 -21.56 -2.96
N ASN A 746 -59.07 -21.68 -4.14
CA ASN A 746 -59.09 -22.90 -4.95
C ASN A 746 -57.91 -23.85 -4.66
N SER A 747 -56.96 -23.43 -3.82
CA SER A 747 -55.69 -24.12 -3.56
C SER A 747 -55.51 -24.56 -2.10
N VAL A 748 -56.09 -23.81 -1.16
CA VAL A 748 -56.45 -24.27 0.20
C VAL A 748 -57.56 -25.32 0.06
#